data_AF-A0A8J7ZFW1-F1
#
_entry.id   AF-A0A8J7ZFW1-F1
#
_cell.length_a   1.000
_cell.length_b   1.000
_cell.length_c   1.000
_cell.angle_alpha   90.00
_cell.angle_beta   90.00
_cell.angle_gamma   90.00
#
_symmetry.space_group_name_H-M   'P 1'
#
loop_
_entity.id
_entity.type
_entity.pdbx_description
1 polymer ?
#
loop_
_entity_poly.entity_id
_entity_poly.type
_entity_poly.pdbx_seq_one_letter_code
_entity_poly.pdbx_strand_id
1 'polypeptide(L)'
;MKRNRLISKFVLGILILGFLVFSLANSDCIIKSVISNNIEEVYSFDVDITYQSLTASIPIRNPIVQNVFQHNFTNSPFYDQSMYDFHKLNQSHSVATGEGITVVVIDSPVDYRHAIFRQENFDSLPKENCYRVPWDNIEKEIGEIYQLSTPYVGNFTELFEDKFDESYFPSGELPHGTVVASMVKQVAPKSNIISMGVEVTASDDAVLAHAQTLEWIDLNFDDIKPDIITFSYFVNYTQIDAGYISRFQGAVSELISKDVLFTMAVGNYYVDLHDLQLYGAMGWREAVIGVGRCFDEETQTGILEGEGGECGFNGDLSDTMRLELMASGYNLEAAIPMEEENTFNMVTTEGTSLSTPIVAGAVALLKEHTGETLPAELEKMLHKYTIPAKYYIPLASESYLKTYYGNGSMNIAGALGIGDWDEDGLTDEEELSETYPTDPWDPDYDNDGLLDGDEYLYGTNPLTSDFDSDGILDGEEVIPGEDGFITNPLEHDTDGDYLWDNWEINHQFDPTNNDTNGDGTWDGYEDPDNDGLANHEEALYGTNHTNADTDGDNLLDGYEIQFCATNPLLIDTDGDGLFDDWEWVYGLDPTTPNANSDPDSDGLTNYQEYLAGTNPVVADTDSDGMPDGWELSNNFNPLVNDANQDPDLDGATNLEEYSHNTDPYDDDTDNDGMEDGWEIDYSLNPLVDDGMGDADGDGLYNIDEFVNNCDPTDTDTDNDGLNDKQEILNQCDPNDTDTDNDGWTDGFEVYTSGTEPDDADTDNDGLTDKIEYNYWVNTRGRTSSQAYAYIKDADVDNDNLNDGAELTVGTDPLDNDSDNDGLYDGSEGLYYDTDPTDYDSDNDGYNDGEEVAAGTDPNDPNDHPGSGGGGGFGW
;
A
#
# COMPACT_ATOMS: atom_id res chain seq x y z
N MET A 1 -19.90 -19.09 -42.42
CA MET A 1 -20.03 -17.63 -42.59
C MET A 1 -19.00 -17.01 -41.66
N LYS A 2 -17.80 -16.64 -42.15
CA LYS A 2 -17.38 -15.33 -42.68
C LYS A 2 -17.48 -14.17 -41.66
N ARG A 3 -16.33 -13.48 -41.51
CA ARG A 3 -15.99 -12.20 -40.83
C ARG A 3 -15.65 -12.32 -39.33
N ASN A 4 -14.62 -11.71 -38.75
CA ASN A 4 -13.45 -10.87 -39.13
C ASN A 4 -12.52 -10.94 -37.88
N ARG A 5 -11.25 -11.35 -37.94
CA ARG A 5 -9.99 -10.60 -38.20
C ARG A 5 -9.56 -9.55 -37.14
N LEU A 6 -8.35 -9.77 -36.58
CA LEU A 6 -7.40 -8.83 -35.92
C LEU A 6 -7.86 -8.31 -34.54
N ILE A 7 -7.17 -8.46 -33.40
CA ILE A 7 -5.75 -8.37 -32.95
C ILE A 7 -5.66 -9.27 -31.68
N SER A 8 -4.68 -10.15 -31.48
CA SER A 8 -3.54 -9.88 -30.60
C SER A 8 -2.70 -11.16 -30.53
N LYS A 9 -1.44 -11.07 -30.97
CA LYS A 9 -0.36 -11.96 -30.54
C LYS A 9 0.54 -11.11 -29.66
N PHE A 10 0.13 -10.91 -28.43
CA PHE A 10 0.94 -10.50 -27.29
C PHE A 10 0.13 -10.95 -26.07
N VAL A 11 0.80 -11.40 -25.00
CA VAL A 11 0.22 -12.02 -23.78
C VAL A 11 0.09 -13.56 -23.82
N LEU A 12 1.24 -14.23 -23.75
CA LEU A 12 1.46 -15.33 -22.80
C LEU A 12 2.98 -15.46 -22.54
N GLY A 13 3.54 -14.37 -22.01
CA GLY A 13 4.96 -14.23 -21.70
C GLY A 13 5.25 -13.22 -20.60
N ILE A 14 4.23 -12.85 -19.81
CA ILE A 14 4.36 -12.03 -18.60
C ILE A 14 3.27 -12.51 -17.63
N LEU A 15 3.62 -13.53 -16.85
CA LEU A 15 2.99 -13.96 -15.60
C LEU A 15 3.89 -15.07 -15.06
N ILE A 16 4.85 -14.66 -14.23
CA ILE A 16 5.73 -15.36 -13.26
C ILE A 16 7.05 -14.58 -13.23
N LEU A 17 7.01 -13.40 -12.63
CA LEU A 17 8.16 -12.66 -12.08
C LEU A 17 7.58 -11.47 -11.33
N GLY A 18 7.18 -11.73 -10.09
CA GLY A 18 6.49 -10.78 -9.24
C GLY A 18 5.87 -11.50 -8.07
N PHE A 19 6.68 -12.26 -7.32
CA PHE A 19 6.45 -12.72 -5.95
C PHE A 19 7.65 -13.58 -5.53
N LEU A 20 8.69 -12.92 -4.97
CA LEU A 20 9.73 -13.44 -4.05
C LEU A 20 11.04 -12.65 -4.18
N VAL A 21 11.04 -11.39 -3.74
CA VAL A 21 12.25 -10.76 -3.20
C VAL A 21 11.85 -10.03 -1.93
N PHE A 22 11.68 -10.78 -0.85
CA PHE A 22 11.93 -10.33 0.52
C PHE A 22 11.95 -11.59 1.40
N SER A 23 12.96 -11.68 2.28
CA SER A 23 13.26 -12.76 3.20
C SER A 23 14.11 -13.92 2.65
N LEU A 24 15.44 -13.81 2.82
CA LEU A 24 16.21 -14.70 3.71
C LEU A 24 17.70 -14.31 3.68
N ALA A 25 18.06 -13.40 4.59
CA ALA A 25 19.37 -13.42 5.22
C ALA A 25 19.46 -14.61 6.18
N ASN A 26 20.69 -15.07 6.43
CA ASN A 26 21.14 -16.17 7.30
C ASN A 26 21.20 -17.56 6.65
N SER A 27 22.41 -18.01 6.31
CA SER A 27 23.14 -19.08 7.02
C SER A 27 24.39 -19.52 6.26
N ASP A 28 25.53 -19.50 6.95
CA ASP A 28 26.73 -20.26 6.59
C ASP A 28 26.46 -21.76 6.40
N CYS A 29 27.25 -22.36 5.50
CA CYS A 29 27.87 -23.71 5.55
C CYS A 29 27.76 -24.56 4.26
N ILE A 30 28.95 -24.88 3.74
CA ILE A 30 29.35 -26.18 3.14
C ILE A 30 28.70 -26.56 1.80
N ILE A 31 29.51 -26.53 0.74
CA ILE A 31 29.83 -27.71 -0.11
C ILE A 31 31.08 -27.39 -0.94
N LYS A 32 32.17 -28.12 -0.65
CA LYS A 32 33.27 -28.37 -1.59
C LYS A 32 32.83 -29.45 -2.59
N SER A 33 33.41 -29.37 -3.80
CA SER A 33 33.76 -30.46 -4.71
C SER A 33 32.82 -30.73 -5.91
N VAL A 34 33.49 -30.96 -7.05
CA VAL A 34 33.01 -31.42 -8.36
C VAL A 34 32.39 -30.26 -9.17
N ILE A 35 33.03 -29.72 -10.20
CA ILE A 35 33.37 -30.38 -11.47
C ILE A 35 34.66 -29.76 -12.03
N SER A 36 35.72 -30.56 -12.08
CA SER A 36 36.76 -30.43 -13.10
C SER A 36 36.41 -31.36 -14.27
N ASN A 37 36.77 -30.89 -15.46
CA ASN A 37 36.94 -31.60 -16.73
C ASN A 37 35.93 -31.30 -17.84
N ASN A 38 36.55 -30.90 -18.96
CA ASN A 38 36.13 -30.93 -20.36
C ASN A 38 35.36 -29.70 -20.85
N ILE A 39 36.05 -28.84 -21.58
CA ILE A 39 36.03 -28.82 -23.05
C ILE A 39 37.23 -27.99 -23.55
N GLU A 40 38.19 -28.66 -24.21
CA GLU A 40 39.04 -28.04 -25.24
C GLU A 40 38.20 -27.95 -26.53
N GLU A 41 38.15 -26.77 -27.17
CA GLU A 41 38.50 -26.56 -28.59
C GLU A 41 38.03 -25.16 -29.07
N VAL A 42 39.02 -24.30 -29.38
CA VAL A 42 39.19 -23.46 -30.58
C VAL A 42 37.97 -22.68 -31.10
N TYR A 43 38.06 -21.34 -31.10
CA TYR A 43 38.08 -20.52 -32.33
C TYR A 43 38.66 -19.12 -32.03
N SER A 44 39.83 -18.84 -32.60
CA SER A 44 40.37 -17.49 -32.78
C SER A 44 39.52 -16.73 -33.79
N PHE A 45 39.05 -15.54 -33.43
CA PHE A 45 38.62 -14.52 -34.38
C PHE A 45 39.40 -13.24 -34.11
N ASP A 46 40.40 -12.99 -34.97
CA ASP A 46 40.92 -11.65 -35.23
C ASP A 46 39.77 -10.81 -35.79
N VAL A 47 39.39 -9.75 -35.09
CA VAL A 47 38.58 -8.67 -35.65
C VAL A 47 39.38 -7.38 -35.56
N ASP A 48 39.97 -7.06 -36.70
CA ASP A 48 40.59 -5.79 -37.04
C ASP A 48 39.46 -4.75 -37.18
N ILE A 49 39.27 -3.87 -36.18
CA ILE A 49 38.36 -2.73 -36.29
C ILE A 49 39.15 -1.43 -36.15
N THR A 50 39.51 -0.87 -37.29
CA THR A 50 39.82 0.55 -37.45
C THR A 50 38.56 1.38 -37.17
N TYR A 51 38.59 2.29 -36.19
CA TYR A 51 37.63 3.39 -36.09
C TYR A 51 38.32 4.73 -36.34
N GLN A 52 37.80 5.42 -37.37
CA GLN A 52 38.13 6.79 -37.74
C GLN A 52 37.59 7.74 -36.67
N SER A 53 38.45 8.64 -36.19
CA SER A 53 38.07 9.77 -35.38
C SER A 53 37.26 10.79 -36.20
N LEU A 54 36.05 11.08 -35.72
CA LEU A 54 35.27 12.27 -36.06
C LEU A 54 35.46 13.25 -34.89
N THR A 55 36.39 14.19 -35.05
CA THR A 55 36.51 15.34 -34.15
C THR A 55 35.65 16.48 -34.69
N ALA A 56 34.58 16.81 -33.97
CA ALA A 56 33.91 18.10 -34.09
C ALA A 56 34.59 19.07 -33.12
N SER A 57 35.04 20.20 -33.63
CA SER A 57 35.75 21.24 -32.88
C SER A 57 34.79 22.35 -32.48
N ILE A 58 34.75 22.71 -31.19
CA ILE A 58 34.28 24.02 -30.71
C ILE A 58 35.50 24.73 -30.09
N PRO A 59 35.75 26.03 -30.37
CA PRO A 59 37.05 26.65 -30.16
C PRO A 59 37.08 27.63 -28.98
N ILE A 60 38.05 27.49 -28.07
CA ILE A 60 38.45 28.58 -27.16
C ILE A 60 39.85 29.09 -27.58
N ARG A 61 39.90 30.37 -27.99
CA ARG A 61 41.11 31.20 -28.23
C ARG A 61 41.57 31.73 -26.86
N ASN A 62 42.85 31.91 -26.50
CA ASN A 62 43.92 32.73 -27.12
C ASN A 62 45.18 32.65 -26.18
N PRO A 63 46.36 33.27 -26.46
CA PRO A 63 47.67 32.59 -26.44
C PRO A 63 48.74 33.32 -25.56
N ILE A 64 50.04 33.03 -25.80
CA ILE A 64 51.28 33.77 -25.43
C ILE A 64 52.03 33.18 -24.21
N VAL A 65 53.33 32.85 -24.15
CA VAL A 65 54.52 32.73 -25.05
C VAL A 65 55.69 32.30 -24.14
N GLN A 66 56.53 31.31 -24.58
CA GLN A 66 57.98 31.14 -24.32
C GLN A 66 58.52 30.96 -22.87
N ASN A 67 59.58 30.21 -22.54
CA ASN A 67 60.75 29.69 -23.28
C ASN A 67 61.42 28.55 -22.46
N VAL A 68 61.83 27.49 -23.15
CA VAL A 68 63.17 26.85 -23.08
C VAL A 68 63.69 26.46 -21.68
N PHE A 69 63.09 25.43 -21.07
CA PHE A 69 63.77 24.46 -20.17
C PHE A 69 62.99 23.13 -20.03
N GLN A 70 62.21 22.75 -21.06
CA GLN A 70 61.21 21.66 -20.99
C GLN A 70 61.34 20.63 -22.12
N HIS A 71 62.56 20.26 -22.50
CA HIS A 71 62.75 19.10 -23.38
C HIS A 71 63.73 18.14 -22.76
N ASN A 72 63.20 17.28 -21.88
CA ASN A 72 63.43 15.82 -21.89
C ASN A 72 62.85 15.07 -20.65
N PHE A 73 61.84 15.60 -19.96
CA PHE A 73 61.12 14.85 -18.90
C PHE A 73 59.61 14.73 -19.14
N THR A 74 59.13 15.11 -20.32
CA THR A 74 57.69 15.15 -20.64
C THR A 74 57.19 13.96 -21.48
N ASN A 75 57.96 12.87 -21.57
CA ASN A 75 57.63 11.71 -22.41
C ASN A 75 57.56 10.36 -21.66
N SER A 76 57.54 10.34 -20.33
CA SER A 76 57.04 9.17 -19.60
C SER A 76 55.56 9.42 -19.24
N PRO A 77 54.60 8.64 -19.78
CA PRO A 77 53.17 8.87 -19.56
C PRO A 77 52.63 8.41 -18.19
N PHE A 78 53.46 7.93 -17.27
CA PHE A 78 52.97 7.17 -16.11
C PHE A 78 53.38 7.86 -14.82
N TYR A 79 52.52 8.80 -14.41
CA TYR A 79 52.49 9.42 -13.10
C TYR A 79 51.03 9.44 -12.65
N ASP A 80 50.81 8.99 -11.41
CA ASP A 80 49.57 9.09 -10.66
C ASP A 80 48.85 10.40 -11.00
N GLN A 81 47.58 10.34 -11.41
CA GLN A 81 46.80 11.51 -11.80
C GLN A 81 46.91 12.63 -10.73
N SER A 82 46.98 12.26 -9.44
CA SER A 82 47.20 13.20 -8.34
C SER A 82 48.57 13.90 -8.34
N MET A 83 49.63 13.20 -8.76
CA MET A 83 50.98 13.75 -8.95
C MET A 83 51.10 14.53 -10.26
N TYR A 84 50.33 14.14 -11.28
CA TYR A 84 50.22 14.82 -12.56
C TYR A 84 49.52 16.18 -12.40
N ASP A 85 48.44 16.25 -11.63
CA ASP A 85 47.73 17.49 -11.33
C ASP A 85 48.56 18.41 -10.42
N PHE A 86 49.26 17.85 -9.43
CA PHE A 86 50.29 18.58 -8.68
C PHE A 86 51.37 19.19 -9.61
N HIS A 87 51.86 18.45 -10.61
CA HIS A 87 52.86 18.95 -11.56
C HIS A 87 52.32 19.97 -12.57
N LYS A 88 51.06 19.87 -13.00
CA LYS A 88 50.38 20.92 -13.79
C LYS A 88 50.23 22.20 -12.96
N LEU A 89 49.80 22.08 -11.70
CA LEU A 89 49.57 23.20 -10.79
C LEU A 89 50.88 23.88 -10.36
N ASN A 90 51.96 23.14 -10.14
CA ASN A 90 53.29 23.68 -9.79
C ASN A 90 53.91 24.55 -10.92
N GLN A 91 53.38 24.50 -12.15
CA GLN A 91 53.76 25.44 -13.22
C GLN A 91 53.05 26.81 -13.09
N SER A 92 52.04 26.92 -12.22
CA SER A 92 51.17 28.10 -12.11
C SER A 92 51.24 28.84 -10.76
N HIS A 93 51.66 28.18 -9.67
CA HIS A 93 51.64 28.75 -8.30
C HIS A 93 52.90 28.42 -7.46
N SER A 94 53.12 29.13 -6.34
CA SER A 94 54.23 28.88 -5.40
C SER A 94 53.96 27.65 -4.53
N VAL A 95 54.12 26.47 -5.09
CA VAL A 95 53.84 25.21 -4.40
C VAL A 95 55.09 24.72 -3.64
N ALA A 96 54.87 23.95 -2.57
CA ALA A 96 55.92 23.27 -1.81
C ALA A 96 56.82 22.42 -2.72
N THR A 97 58.09 22.27 -2.35
CA THR A 97 59.12 21.53 -3.11
C THR A 97 59.92 20.53 -2.26
N GLY A 98 59.57 20.40 -0.97
CA GLY A 98 60.29 19.70 0.08
C GLY A 98 61.43 20.52 0.69
N GLU A 99 61.49 21.84 0.47
CA GLU A 99 62.63 22.66 0.89
C GLU A 99 62.77 22.68 2.41
N GLY A 100 63.97 22.37 2.91
CA GLY A 100 64.25 22.32 4.35
C GLY A 100 63.82 21.04 5.07
N ILE A 101 63.13 20.12 4.39
CA ILE A 101 62.72 18.82 4.94
C ILE A 101 63.81 17.77 4.68
N THR A 102 64.18 17.01 5.72
CA THR A 102 65.23 15.99 5.66
C THR A 102 64.63 14.58 5.64
N VAL A 103 64.83 13.89 4.52
CA VAL A 103 64.42 12.49 4.33
C VAL A 103 65.63 11.58 4.45
N VAL A 104 65.62 10.69 5.43
CA VAL A 104 66.63 9.65 5.60
C VAL A 104 66.20 8.40 4.84
N VAL A 105 67.05 7.93 3.95
CA VAL A 105 66.83 6.72 3.16
C VAL A 105 67.68 5.60 3.76
N ILE A 106 67.03 4.61 4.37
CA ILE A 106 67.69 3.41 4.88
C ILE A 106 67.52 2.31 3.84
N ASP A 107 68.57 2.12 3.03
CA ASP A 107 68.62 1.15 1.93
C ASP A 107 70.10 0.84 1.63
N SER A 108 70.38 0.13 0.56
CA SER A 108 71.72 0.10 -0.04
C SER A 108 72.26 1.51 -0.34
N PRO A 109 73.59 1.71 -0.44
CA PRO A 109 74.16 3.05 -0.62
C PRO A 109 73.64 3.81 -1.86
N VAL A 110 73.42 5.12 -1.70
CA VAL A 110 73.00 6.04 -2.78
C VAL A 110 74.20 6.59 -3.56
N ASP A 111 74.12 6.61 -4.89
CA ASP A 111 75.08 7.31 -5.76
C ASP A 111 74.74 8.79 -5.92
N TYR A 112 75.30 9.62 -5.04
CA TYR A 112 75.11 11.08 -5.05
C TYR A 112 75.73 11.79 -6.27
N ARG A 113 76.49 11.10 -7.12
CA ARG A 113 77.01 11.69 -8.36
C ARG A 113 75.90 11.86 -9.40
N HIS A 114 74.79 11.13 -9.28
CA HIS A 114 73.67 11.21 -10.21
C HIS A 114 73.08 12.62 -10.26
N ALA A 115 72.70 13.08 -11.47
CA ALA A 115 72.24 14.46 -11.69
C ALA A 115 71.01 14.84 -10.85
N ILE A 116 70.13 13.87 -10.57
CA ILE A 116 68.89 14.08 -9.80
C ILE A 116 69.13 14.54 -8.35
N PHE A 117 70.30 14.25 -7.78
CA PHE A 117 70.64 14.65 -6.41
C PHE A 117 71.39 15.99 -6.34
N ARG A 118 71.65 16.62 -7.49
CA ARG A 118 72.42 17.88 -7.56
C ARG A 118 71.49 19.09 -7.57
N GLN A 119 71.62 19.95 -6.57
CA GLN A 119 70.95 21.26 -6.57
C GLN A 119 71.71 22.27 -7.46
N GLU A 120 71.00 23.25 -8.02
CA GLU A 120 71.53 24.19 -9.05
C GLU A 120 72.70 25.11 -8.60
N ASN A 121 73.19 25.06 -7.35
CA ASN A 121 74.35 25.84 -6.92
C ASN A 121 75.24 25.04 -5.96
N PHE A 122 76.30 24.42 -6.51
CA PHE A 122 77.23 23.57 -5.76
C PHE A 122 78.21 24.33 -4.83
N ASP A 123 78.14 25.66 -4.75
CA ASP A 123 79.14 26.45 -4.03
C ASP A 123 78.84 26.68 -2.53
N SER A 124 77.73 26.18 -1.97
CA SER A 124 77.45 26.40 -0.54
C SER A 124 76.55 25.40 0.20
N LEU A 125 76.43 24.13 -0.22
CA LEU A 125 75.90 23.09 0.68
C LEU A 125 77.01 22.54 1.60
N PRO A 126 76.75 22.30 2.89
CA PRO A 126 77.73 21.69 3.79
C PRO A 126 78.16 20.32 3.23
N LYS A 127 79.47 20.08 3.19
CA LYS A 127 80.10 18.85 2.67
C LYS A 127 79.95 17.64 3.61
N GLU A 128 78.88 17.60 4.39
CA GLU A 128 78.64 16.62 5.44
C GLU A 128 77.31 15.93 5.14
N ASN A 129 77.21 14.63 5.47
CA ASN A 129 75.97 13.83 5.55
C ASN A 129 75.79 12.71 4.50
N CYS A 130 76.80 11.85 4.39
CA CYS A 130 76.62 10.46 3.97
C CYS A 130 77.23 9.57 5.05
N TYR A 131 76.44 8.66 5.64
CA TYR A 131 76.87 7.84 6.77
C TYR A 131 76.75 6.35 6.42
N ARG A 132 77.77 5.55 6.79
CA ARG A 132 77.79 4.09 6.58
C ARG A 132 77.99 3.37 7.91
N VAL A 133 77.18 2.33 8.16
CA VAL A 133 77.41 1.39 9.25
C VAL A 133 78.36 0.27 8.77
N PRO A 134 79.54 0.05 9.40
CA PRO A 134 80.50 -0.97 8.98
C PRO A 134 80.02 -2.40 9.29
N TRP A 135 80.20 -3.32 8.34
CA TRP A 135 79.83 -4.74 8.44
C TRP A 135 80.87 -5.62 9.17
N ASP A 136 82.11 -5.14 9.34
CA ASP A 136 83.27 -6.02 9.59
C ASP A 136 83.37 -6.69 10.99
N ASN A 137 82.35 -6.67 11.86
CA ASN A 137 82.46 -7.25 13.22
C ASN A 137 81.27 -8.11 13.71
N ILE A 138 80.36 -8.58 12.85
CA ILE A 138 79.23 -9.44 13.31
C ILE A 138 79.55 -10.94 13.30
N GLU A 139 80.65 -11.39 12.69
CA GLU A 139 81.09 -12.79 12.82
C GLU A 139 82.07 -13.01 14.00
N LYS A 140 81.55 -13.26 15.22
CA LYS A 140 81.98 -14.36 16.12
C LYS A 140 81.47 -14.23 17.57
N GLU A 141 80.87 -15.35 18.00
CA GLU A 141 80.68 -15.84 19.37
C GLU A 141 79.79 -15.05 20.35
N ILE A 142 78.67 -15.72 20.64
CA ILE A 142 77.67 -15.57 21.70
C ILE A 142 78.29 -15.14 23.04
N GLY A 143 77.81 -14.01 23.57
CA GLY A 143 77.84 -13.70 25.00
C GLY A 143 78.88 -12.67 25.44
N GLU A 144 78.69 -11.39 25.09
CA GLU A 144 78.97 -10.19 25.91
C GLU A 144 78.57 -8.96 25.08
N ILE A 145 78.07 -7.91 25.75
CA ILE A 145 77.60 -6.67 25.12
C ILE A 145 78.80 -5.95 24.48
N TYR A 146 78.82 -5.78 23.16
CA TYR A 146 79.81 -4.98 22.46
C TYR A 146 79.17 -3.73 21.85
N GLN A 147 79.72 -2.57 22.23
CA GLN A 147 79.59 -1.32 21.49
C GLN A 147 80.00 -1.56 20.04
N LEU A 148 79.16 -1.16 19.09
CA LEU A 148 79.60 -0.89 17.72
C LEU A 148 80.86 -0.02 17.81
N SER A 149 81.98 -0.54 17.29
CA SER A 149 83.07 0.34 16.87
C SER A 149 82.46 1.33 15.89
N THR A 150 82.44 2.59 16.29
CA THR A 150 82.06 3.80 15.53
C THR A 150 81.75 3.54 14.06
N PRO A 151 80.53 3.80 13.57
CA PRO A 151 80.32 3.87 12.14
C PRO A 151 81.29 4.85 11.50
N TYR A 152 81.75 4.52 10.30
CA TYR A 152 82.75 5.33 9.62
C TYR A 152 82.11 6.67 9.24
N VAL A 153 82.43 7.72 9.99
CA VAL A 153 82.20 9.11 9.59
C VAL A 153 83.35 9.48 8.68
N GLY A 154 83.15 9.31 7.38
CA GLY A 154 84.12 9.72 6.37
C GLY A 154 83.44 10.39 5.20
N ASN A 155 84.09 11.43 4.72
CA ASN A 155 83.68 12.20 3.56
C ASN A 155 83.71 11.27 2.32
N PHE A 156 82.56 11.00 1.70
CA PHE A 156 82.45 10.14 0.53
C PHE A 156 83.25 10.65 -0.68
N THR A 157 83.71 11.91 -0.67
CA THR A 157 84.57 12.45 -1.73
C THR A 157 85.99 11.85 -1.74
N GLU A 158 86.52 11.35 -0.63
CA GLU A 158 87.90 10.80 -0.58
C GLU A 158 88.00 9.32 -1.00
N LEU A 159 86.87 8.61 -1.13
CA LEU A 159 86.83 7.20 -1.56
C LEU A 159 86.61 7.01 -3.07
N PHE A 160 86.27 8.06 -3.81
CA PHE A 160 85.93 7.98 -5.24
C PHE A 160 86.91 8.68 -6.18
N GLU A 161 88.05 9.20 -5.70
CA GLU A 161 89.11 9.69 -6.60
C GLU A 161 89.79 8.54 -7.40
N ASP A 162 89.68 7.29 -6.96
CA ASP A 162 90.23 6.13 -7.66
C ASP A 162 89.16 5.06 -7.94
N LYS A 163 88.46 5.22 -9.08
CA LYS A 163 87.59 4.24 -9.77
C LYS A 163 86.47 3.58 -8.95
N PHE A 164 85.25 3.68 -9.47
CA PHE A 164 84.12 2.82 -9.10
C PHE A 164 84.57 1.35 -9.09
N ASP A 165 84.69 0.75 -7.91
CA ASP A 165 85.16 -0.62 -7.75
C ASP A 165 83.97 -1.53 -7.45
N GLU A 166 83.55 -2.29 -8.46
CA GLU A 166 82.47 -3.29 -8.41
C GLU A 166 82.68 -4.31 -7.27
N SER A 167 83.90 -4.46 -6.73
CA SER A 167 84.19 -5.39 -5.63
C SER A 167 83.64 -4.96 -4.27
N TYR A 168 83.12 -3.73 -4.14
CA TYR A 168 82.43 -3.24 -2.94
C TYR A 168 80.95 -3.65 -2.85
N PHE A 169 80.41 -4.30 -3.88
CA PHE A 169 79.03 -4.79 -3.95
C PHE A 169 79.06 -6.33 -4.12
N PRO A 170 79.00 -7.13 -3.04
CA PRO A 170 79.20 -8.57 -3.09
C PRO A 170 77.94 -9.34 -3.52
N SER A 171 77.22 -8.87 -4.53
CA SER A 171 76.27 -9.64 -5.33
C SER A 171 75.86 -8.74 -6.51
N GLY A 172 75.71 -9.28 -7.72
CA GLY A 172 75.44 -8.48 -8.93
C GLY A 172 74.06 -7.81 -9.00
N GLU A 173 73.54 -7.31 -7.88
CA GLU A 173 72.29 -6.56 -7.77
C GLU A 173 72.58 -5.05 -7.84
N LEU A 174 71.75 -4.32 -8.60
CA LEU A 174 71.85 -2.87 -8.76
C LEU A 174 71.70 -2.17 -7.38
N PRO A 175 72.41 -1.06 -7.10
CA PRO A 175 72.26 -0.27 -5.86
C PRO A 175 70.86 0.35 -5.75
N HIS A 176 69.95 -0.43 -5.16
CA HIS A 176 68.54 -0.15 -4.95
C HIS A 176 68.27 1.19 -4.21
N GLY A 177 69.19 1.66 -3.36
CA GLY A 177 69.01 2.91 -2.64
C GLY A 177 69.07 4.14 -3.54
N THR A 178 69.81 4.08 -4.65
CA THR A 178 69.82 5.15 -5.66
C THR A 178 68.45 5.27 -6.34
N VAL A 179 67.81 4.14 -6.61
CA VAL A 179 66.44 4.05 -7.16
C VAL A 179 65.45 4.65 -6.16
N VAL A 180 65.49 4.21 -4.90
CA VAL A 180 64.59 4.66 -3.82
C VAL A 180 64.73 6.16 -3.55
N ALA A 181 65.96 6.65 -3.35
CA ALA A 181 66.20 8.07 -3.10
C ALA A 181 65.78 8.97 -4.26
N SER A 182 65.86 8.46 -5.50
CA SER A 182 65.44 9.22 -6.68
C SER A 182 63.94 9.46 -6.72
N MET A 183 63.12 8.52 -6.23
CA MET A 183 61.67 8.71 -6.14
C MET A 183 61.31 9.86 -5.19
N VAL A 184 61.96 9.93 -4.02
CA VAL A 184 61.77 11.06 -3.09
C VAL A 184 62.06 12.38 -3.79
N LYS A 185 63.12 12.44 -4.59
CA LYS A 185 63.52 13.63 -5.35
C LYS A 185 62.61 13.98 -6.51
N GLN A 186 61.91 13.01 -7.10
CA GLN A 186 60.95 13.30 -8.16
C GLN A 186 59.70 14.00 -7.61
N VAL A 187 59.26 13.64 -6.40
CA VAL A 187 58.12 14.27 -5.72
C VAL A 187 58.54 15.56 -5.00
N ALA A 188 59.59 15.49 -4.18
CA ALA A 188 60.10 16.57 -3.33
C ALA A 188 61.53 16.96 -3.75
N PRO A 189 61.70 17.68 -4.89
CA PRO A 189 63.01 17.91 -5.49
C PRO A 189 64.00 18.68 -4.62
N LYS A 190 63.53 19.53 -3.70
CA LYS A 190 64.37 20.33 -2.80
C LYS A 190 64.59 19.74 -1.41
N SER A 191 64.03 18.57 -1.11
CA SER A 191 64.30 17.83 0.13
C SER A 191 65.78 17.55 0.34
N ASN A 192 66.25 17.52 1.58
CA ASN A 192 67.57 17.02 1.92
C ASN A 192 67.51 15.49 2.01
N ILE A 193 68.43 14.79 1.34
CA ILE A 193 68.50 13.33 1.40
C ILE A 193 69.71 12.91 2.22
N ILE A 194 69.49 12.05 3.22
CA ILE A 194 70.57 11.39 3.97
C ILE A 194 70.44 9.88 3.77
N SER A 195 71.40 9.29 3.07
CA SER A 195 71.48 7.83 2.88
C SER A 195 72.19 7.17 4.06
N MET A 196 71.56 6.12 4.58
CA MET A 196 72.15 5.16 5.52
C MET A 196 72.29 3.82 4.80
N GLY A 197 73.52 3.49 4.38
CA GLY A 197 73.81 2.27 3.64
C GLY A 197 73.71 1.02 4.53
N VAL A 198 72.66 0.23 4.36
CA VAL A 198 72.42 -1.08 5.00
C VAL A 198 72.10 -2.08 3.89
N GLU A 199 73.06 -2.95 3.55
CA GLU A 199 72.83 -4.04 2.59
C GLU A 199 72.30 -5.25 3.35
N VAL A 200 71.23 -5.90 2.90
CA VAL A 200 70.82 -7.16 3.53
C VAL A 200 69.92 -8.07 2.70
N THR A 201 70.22 -9.35 2.87
CA THR A 201 69.37 -10.50 2.57
C THR A 201 68.39 -10.73 3.73
N ALA A 202 67.19 -11.26 3.48
CA ALA A 202 66.17 -11.51 4.49
C ALA A 202 66.64 -12.49 5.59
N SER A 203 67.22 -11.94 6.66
CA SER A 203 67.89 -12.68 7.75
C SER A 203 67.80 -11.93 9.08
N ASP A 204 68.06 -12.62 10.19
CA ASP A 204 68.14 -12.01 11.54
C ASP A 204 69.11 -10.82 11.60
N ASP A 205 70.25 -10.96 10.91
CA ASP A 205 71.29 -9.94 10.84
C ASP A 205 70.79 -8.65 10.15
N ALA A 206 69.83 -8.77 9.24
CA ALA A 206 69.18 -7.63 8.57
C ALA A 206 68.38 -6.78 9.55
N VAL A 207 67.48 -7.41 10.30
CA VAL A 207 66.60 -6.69 11.23
C VAL A 207 67.43 -6.04 12.34
N LEU A 208 68.49 -6.72 12.79
CA LEU A 208 69.44 -6.17 13.74
C LEU A 208 70.21 -4.96 13.18
N ALA A 209 70.66 -5.00 11.92
CA ALA A 209 71.38 -3.89 11.30
C ALA A 209 70.49 -2.65 11.13
N HIS A 210 69.22 -2.83 10.74
CA HIS A 210 68.26 -1.73 10.69
C HIS A 210 67.99 -1.13 12.08
N ALA A 211 67.80 -1.97 13.11
CA ALA A 211 67.61 -1.49 14.49
C ALA A 211 68.80 -0.68 14.99
N GLN A 212 70.02 -1.17 14.74
CA GLN A 212 71.26 -0.47 15.10
C GLN A 212 71.43 0.84 14.33
N THR A 213 70.99 0.90 13.08
CA THR A 213 71.01 2.12 12.27
C THR A 213 70.09 3.18 12.85
N LEU A 214 68.87 2.79 13.25
CA LEU A 214 67.93 3.68 13.92
C LEU A 214 68.43 4.16 15.29
N GLU A 215 68.99 3.26 16.11
CA GLU A 215 69.63 3.64 17.38
C GLU A 215 70.80 4.60 17.17
N TRP A 216 71.54 4.46 16.08
CA TRP A 216 72.61 5.40 15.74
C TRP A 216 72.05 6.75 15.30
N ILE A 217 70.98 6.77 14.51
CA ILE A 217 70.27 8.01 14.16
C ILE A 217 69.80 8.71 15.43
N ASP A 218 69.23 7.97 16.38
CA ASP A 218 68.77 8.48 17.66
C ASP A 218 69.88 9.14 18.48
N LEU A 219 71.06 8.51 18.52
CA LEU A 219 72.25 9.04 19.20
C LEU A 219 72.82 10.31 18.54
N ASN A 220 72.56 10.51 17.24
CA ASN A 220 73.06 11.64 16.44
C ASN A 220 71.91 12.52 15.95
N PHE A 221 70.78 12.50 16.66
CA PHE A 221 69.54 13.13 16.23
C PHE A 221 69.70 14.63 15.95
N ASP A 222 70.44 15.35 16.81
CA ASP A 222 70.65 16.80 16.67
C ASP A 222 71.46 17.20 15.43
N ASP A 223 72.28 16.28 14.91
CA ASP A 223 73.11 16.50 13.72
C ASP A 223 72.38 16.09 12.43
N ILE A 224 71.61 15.00 12.50
CA ILE A 224 70.87 14.44 11.36
C ILE A 224 69.54 15.19 11.14
N LYS A 225 68.82 15.46 12.23
CA LYS A 225 67.47 16.04 12.27
C LYS A 225 66.54 15.43 11.23
N PRO A 226 66.30 14.10 11.30
CA PRO A 226 65.40 13.44 10.36
C PRO A 226 63.98 13.99 10.53
N ASP A 227 63.34 14.38 9.42
CA ASP A 227 61.90 14.64 9.41
C ASP A 227 61.14 13.37 9.03
N ILE A 228 61.69 12.62 8.07
CA ILE A 228 61.09 11.42 7.49
C ILE A 228 62.17 10.35 7.37
N ILE A 229 61.84 9.10 7.71
CA ILE A 229 62.71 7.95 7.48
C ILE A 229 61.95 6.95 6.60
N THR A 230 62.50 6.65 5.41
CA THR A 230 61.88 5.72 4.46
C THR A 230 62.60 4.37 4.44
N PHE A 231 61.81 3.30 4.49
CA PHE A 231 62.24 1.90 4.38
C PHE A 231 61.59 1.25 3.16
N SER A 232 62.37 1.07 2.10
CA SER A 232 61.95 0.39 0.87
C SER A 232 62.32 -1.10 0.89
N TYR A 233 62.26 -1.71 2.08
CA TYR A 233 62.69 -3.08 2.33
C TYR A 233 61.69 -3.81 3.23
N PHE A 234 61.52 -5.12 3.02
CA PHE A 234 60.58 -5.96 3.74
C PHE A 234 61.22 -7.28 4.17
N VAL A 235 60.89 -7.78 5.37
CA VAL A 235 61.36 -9.08 5.89
C VAL A 235 60.17 -9.95 6.29
N ASN A 236 60.24 -11.25 5.97
CA ASN A 236 59.27 -12.22 6.48
C ASN A 236 59.58 -12.60 7.94
N TYR A 237 58.72 -12.18 8.87
CA TYR A 237 58.97 -12.25 10.31
C TYR A 237 58.79 -13.64 10.94
N THR A 238 58.20 -14.61 10.24
CA THR A 238 58.04 -15.97 10.78
C THR A 238 59.36 -16.72 10.98
N GLN A 239 60.45 -16.17 10.45
CA GLN A 239 61.80 -16.73 10.50
C GLN A 239 62.80 -15.87 11.28
N ILE A 240 62.34 -14.82 11.98
CA ILE A 240 63.19 -13.84 12.68
C ILE A 240 63.04 -13.96 14.21
N ASP A 241 64.13 -13.79 14.96
CA ASP A 241 64.12 -13.76 16.42
C ASP A 241 63.28 -12.58 16.97
N ALA A 242 62.33 -12.90 17.86
CA ALA A 242 61.41 -11.92 18.45
C ALA A 242 62.12 -10.78 19.22
N GLY A 243 63.33 -11.02 19.73
CA GLY A 243 64.16 -10.00 20.39
C GLY A 243 64.70 -8.95 19.43
N TYR A 244 65.05 -9.32 18.20
CA TYR A 244 65.49 -8.37 17.17
C TYR A 244 64.32 -7.52 16.65
N ILE A 245 63.14 -8.13 16.50
CA ILE A 245 61.90 -7.43 16.16
C ILE A 245 61.57 -6.38 17.22
N SER A 246 61.57 -6.79 18.50
CA SER A 246 61.30 -5.88 19.63
C SER A 246 62.29 -4.72 19.70
N ARG A 247 63.57 -4.98 19.37
CA ARG A 247 64.61 -3.95 19.34
C ARG A 247 64.39 -2.94 18.21
N PHE A 248 64.08 -3.44 17.00
CA PHE A 248 63.74 -2.58 15.86
C PHE A 248 62.51 -1.71 16.16
N GLN A 249 61.44 -2.32 16.67
CA GLN A 249 60.23 -1.65 17.12
C GLN A 249 60.52 -0.56 18.17
N GLY A 250 61.34 -0.86 19.18
CA GLY A 250 61.74 0.12 20.19
C GLY A 250 62.51 1.31 19.59
N ALA A 251 63.40 1.08 18.64
CA ALA A 251 64.16 2.13 17.98
C ALA A 251 63.27 3.04 17.09
N VAL A 252 62.30 2.46 16.39
CA VAL A 252 61.27 3.22 15.65
C VAL A 252 60.45 4.08 16.61
N SER A 253 59.99 3.51 17.73
CA SER A 253 59.19 4.23 18.75
C SER A 253 59.90 5.47 19.29
N GLU A 254 61.20 5.34 19.58
CA GLU A 254 61.99 6.43 20.15
C GLU A 254 62.09 7.60 19.15
N LEU A 255 62.29 7.30 17.87
CA LEU A 255 62.35 8.32 16.83
C LEU A 255 60.97 8.93 16.54
N ILE A 256 59.89 8.16 16.56
CA ILE A 256 58.51 8.70 16.50
C ILE A 256 58.28 9.69 17.63
N SER A 257 58.76 9.39 18.85
CA SER A 257 58.64 10.30 20.00
C SER A 257 59.43 11.61 19.85
N LYS A 258 60.25 11.71 18.81
CA LYS A 258 61.01 12.91 18.41
C LYS A 258 60.48 13.51 17.09
N ASP A 259 59.20 13.27 16.79
CA ASP A 259 58.47 13.84 15.65
C ASP A 259 59.01 13.40 14.27
N VAL A 260 59.53 12.16 14.19
CA VAL A 260 59.96 11.54 12.93
C VAL A 260 58.84 10.67 12.35
N LEU A 261 58.49 10.90 11.09
CA LEU A 261 57.56 10.06 10.35
C LEU A 261 58.29 8.92 9.63
N PHE A 262 57.69 7.73 9.63
CA PHE A 262 58.21 6.58 8.89
C PHE A 262 57.33 6.24 7.70
N THR A 263 57.94 5.90 6.57
CA THR A 263 57.26 5.27 5.43
C THR A 263 57.88 3.89 5.19
N MET A 264 57.06 2.85 5.11
CA MET A 264 57.54 1.47 5.04
C MET A 264 56.84 0.69 3.94
N ALA A 265 57.63 0.01 3.09
CA ALA A 265 57.12 -0.87 2.06
C ALA A 265 56.45 -2.11 2.66
N VAL A 266 55.22 -2.41 2.22
CA VAL A 266 54.50 -3.62 2.69
C VAL A 266 55.02 -4.93 2.08
N GLY A 267 55.93 -4.86 1.10
CA GLY A 267 56.62 -6.00 0.51
C GLY A 267 55.97 -6.55 -0.77
N ASN A 268 56.75 -7.33 -1.53
CA ASN A 268 56.43 -7.79 -2.89
C ASN A 268 55.98 -9.28 -2.96
N TYR A 269 55.28 -9.79 -1.94
CA TYR A 269 54.92 -11.23 -1.87
C TYR A 269 53.50 -11.51 -2.40
N TYR A 270 53.36 -12.58 -3.21
CA TYR A 270 52.08 -13.05 -3.74
C TYR A 270 51.18 -13.63 -2.64
N VAL A 271 49.91 -13.24 -2.61
CA VAL A 271 48.93 -13.74 -1.63
C VAL A 271 48.32 -15.05 -2.11
N ASP A 272 48.94 -16.18 -1.77
CA ASP A 272 48.21 -17.46 -1.74
C ASP A 272 47.42 -17.52 -0.42
N LEU A 273 46.10 -17.74 -0.50
CA LEU A 273 45.12 -17.77 0.62
C LEU A 273 45.44 -18.75 1.77
N HIS A 274 46.57 -19.46 1.73
CA HIS A 274 47.00 -20.46 2.71
C HIS A 274 48.20 -20.04 3.57
N ASP A 275 48.83 -18.90 3.28
CA ASP A 275 49.99 -18.39 4.03
C ASP A 275 49.72 -17.00 4.67
N LEU A 276 48.47 -16.80 5.10
CA LEU A 276 47.93 -15.57 5.73
C LEU A 276 48.57 -15.17 7.08
N GLN A 277 49.60 -15.88 7.56
CA GLN A 277 50.30 -15.58 8.83
C GLN A 277 51.67 -14.90 8.64
N LEU A 278 52.06 -14.59 7.40
CA LEU A 278 53.44 -14.16 7.08
C LEU A 278 53.67 -12.63 7.12
N TYR A 279 52.65 -11.82 7.33
CA TYR A 279 52.73 -10.38 7.09
C TYR A 279 53.11 -9.59 8.35
N GLY A 280 54.34 -9.07 8.34
CA GLY A 280 54.79 -7.86 9.03
C GLY A 280 54.45 -7.73 10.52
N ALA A 281 55.10 -8.39 11.47
CA ALA A 281 54.78 -8.21 12.90
C ALA A 281 55.32 -6.88 13.49
N MET A 282 54.77 -5.72 13.11
CA MET A 282 55.24 -4.42 13.63
C MET A 282 54.22 -3.61 14.45
N GLY A 283 52.93 -3.89 14.38
CA GLY A 283 51.91 -3.43 15.35
C GLY A 283 51.72 -1.92 15.55
N TRP A 284 52.41 -1.06 14.78
CA TRP A 284 52.27 0.40 14.85
C TRP A 284 50.95 0.85 14.22
N ARG A 285 50.37 1.92 14.77
CA ARG A 285 49.07 2.46 14.32
C ARG A 285 49.09 3.95 13.99
N GLU A 286 50.18 4.65 14.31
CA GLU A 286 50.32 6.10 14.12
C GLU A 286 51.81 6.39 13.82
N ALA A 287 52.07 7.36 12.94
CA ALA A 287 53.39 7.84 12.49
C ALA A 287 54.22 6.85 11.63
N VAL A 288 53.64 5.74 11.19
CA VAL A 288 54.29 4.74 10.32
C VAL A 288 53.37 4.40 9.16
N ILE A 289 53.59 5.01 8.00
CA ILE A 289 52.77 4.80 6.82
C ILE A 289 53.21 3.54 6.10
N GLY A 290 52.37 2.50 6.15
CA GLY A 290 52.56 1.28 5.37
C GLY A 290 52.06 1.47 3.93
N VAL A 291 52.98 1.42 2.97
CA VAL A 291 52.70 1.79 1.57
C VAL A 291 52.66 0.57 0.67
N GLY A 292 51.52 0.39 0.00
CA GLY A 292 51.32 -0.59 -1.07
C GLY A 292 51.60 -0.01 -2.45
N ARG A 293 51.40 -0.82 -3.49
CA ARG A 293 51.58 -0.44 -4.90
C ARG A 293 50.25 -0.49 -5.64
N CYS A 294 49.87 0.58 -6.31
CA CYS A 294 48.83 0.58 -7.35
C CYS A 294 49.43 0.63 -8.77
N PHE A 295 48.64 0.22 -9.77
CA PHE A 295 48.95 0.33 -11.19
C PHE A 295 48.62 1.73 -11.71
N ASP A 296 49.36 2.15 -12.72
CA ASP A 296 49.20 3.43 -13.39
C ASP A 296 49.24 3.20 -14.90
N GLU A 297 48.14 2.72 -15.50
CA GLU A 297 47.97 2.67 -16.97
C GLU A 297 46.51 2.93 -17.41
N GLU A 298 46.35 3.89 -18.32
CA GLU A 298 45.42 4.11 -19.47
C GLU A 298 43.96 3.56 -19.50
N THR A 299 43.46 2.74 -18.58
CA THR A 299 42.12 2.11 -18.69
C THR A 299 41.02 2.74 -17.84
N GLN A 300 41.21 3.92 -17.24
CA GLN A 300 40.20 4.57 -16.36
C GLN A 300 39.76 3.73 -15.15
N THR A 301 40.41 2.60 -14.86
CA THR A 301 39.84 1.63 -13.94
C THR A 301 40.48 1.59 -12.56
N GLY A 302 41.74 2.00 -12.35
CA GLY A 302 42.39 1.84 -11.03
C GLY A 302 42.33 0.39 -10.47
N ILE A 303 42.06 -0.59 -11.34
CA ILE A 303 41.85 -1.99 -10.97
C ILE A 303 43.23 -2.67 -10.89
N LEU A 304 43.43 -3.47 -9.85
CA LEU A 304 44.36 -4.60 -9.85
C LEU A 304 43.92 -5.64 -10.89
N GLU A 305 44.12 -5.41 -12.19
CA GLU A 305 43.88 -6.47 -13.18
C GLU A 305 45.14 -7.33 -13.33
N GLY A 306 45.08 -8.50 -12.71
CA GLY A 306 45.99 -9.61 -12.96
C GLY A 306 46.87 -9.93 -11.76
N GLU A 307 46.48 -10.96 -11.01
CA GLU A 307 47.33 -11.87 -10.20
C GLU A 307 48.52 -11.32 -9.36
N GLY A 308 48.79 -10.02 -9.23
CA GLY A 308 50.08 -9.48 -8.77
C GLY A 308 50.02 -8.13 -8.06
N GLY A 309 48.87 -7.79 -7.47
CA GLY A 309 48.76 -6.73 -6.46
C GLY A 309 49.50 -7.16 -5.20
N GLU A 310 50.78 -6.84 -5.13
CA GLU A 310 51.64 -7.12 -3.97
C GLU A 310 51.20 -6.23 -2.80
N CYS A 311 50.37 -6.81 -1.93
CA CYS A 311 49.74 -6.12 -0.81
C CYS A 311 50.14 -6.80 0.51
N GLY A 312 50.40 -5.98 1.53
CA GLY A 312 50.42 -6.44 2.91
C GLY A 312 48.99 -6.69 3.39
N PHE A 313 48.75 -7.79 4.10
CA PHE A 313 47.45 -8.13 4.66
C PHE A 313 47.07 -7.21 5.84
N ASN A 314 45.90 -6.56 5.78
CA ASN A 314 45.30 -5.88 6.94
C ASN A 314 44.45 -6.88 7.76
N GLY A 315 45.13 -7.79 8.47
CA GLY A 315 44.47 -8.68 9.42
C GLY A 315 44.10 -7.96 10.71
N ASP A 316 42.98 -8.32 11.32
CA ASP A 316 42.56 -7.87 12.65
C ASP A 316 43.47 -8.41 13.79
N LEU A 317 44.68 -8.82 13.45
CA LEU A 317 45.73 -9.25 14.37
C LEU A 317 46.39 -7.99 14.92
N SER A 318 46.42 -7.86 16.26
CA SER A 318 46.91 -6.67 16.96
C SER A 318 48.36 -6.28 16.67
N ASP A 319 49.12 -7.16 16.02
CA ASP A 319 50.58 -7.11 16.01
C ASP A 319 51.17 -6.98 14.58
N THR A 320 50.38 -6.78 13.52
CA THR A 320 50.87 -6.69 12.13
C THR A 320 50.93 -5.25 11.54
N MET A 321 51.89 -4.96 10.67
CA MET A 321 52.04 -3.72 9.89
C MET A 321 50.87 -3.64 8.94
N ARG A 322 50.22 -2.49 8.92
CA ARG A 322 49.01 -2.26 8.15
C ARG A 322 49.37 -1.64 6.82
N LEU A 323 48.74 -2.12 5.76
CA LEU A 323 48.62 -1.34 4.54
C LEU A 323 47.71 -0.15 4.85
N GLU A 324 48.26 1.07 4.77
CA GLU A 324 47.53 2.30 5.09
C GLU A 324 47.04 3.00 3.84
N LEU A 325 47.83 3.03 2.78
CA LEU A 325 47.45 3.58 1.48
C LEU A 325 48.25 2.97 0.33
N MET A 326 47.79 3.23 -0.88
CA MET A 326 48.44 2.84 -2.13
C MET A 326 49.09 4.08 -2.77
N ALA A 327 50.27 3.89 -3.37
CA ALA A 327 50.87 4.88 -4.25
C ALA A 327 51.42 4.20 -5.51
N SER A 328 51.59 4.97 -6.58
CA SER A 328 52.11 4.44 -7.84
C SER A 328 53.47 3.79 -7.63
N GLY A 329 53.67 2.61 -8.21
CA GLY A 329 54.94 1.88 -8.09
C GLY A 329 55.16 0.90 -9.23
N TYR A 330 54.41 1.04 -10.32
CA TYR A 330 54.45 0.18 -11.49
C TYR A 330 55.02 0.96 -12.68
N ASN A 331 55.94 0.37 -13.45
CA ASN A 331 56.55 1.00 -14.62
C ASN A 331 57.10 2.43 -14.42
N LEU A 332 57.64 2.74 -13.24
CA LEU A 332 58.19 4.08 -12.97
C LEU A 332 59.65 4.21 -13.41
N GLU A 333 60.00 5.38 -13.94
CA GLU A 333 61.38 5.73 -14.27
C GLU A 333 62.15 6.15 -13.00
N ALA A 334 63.22 5.43 -12.69
CA ALA A 334 64.07 5.64 -11.51
C ALA A 334 65.55 5.80 -11.86
N ALA A 335 66.30 6.57 -11.06
CA ALA A 335 67.72 6.76 -11.29
C ALA A 335 68.52 5.49 -10.98
N ILE A 336 69.48 5.15 -11.85
CA ILE A 336 70.46 4.09 -11.60
C ILE A 336 71.88 4.65 -11.43
N PRO A 337 72.72 3.97 -10.64
CA PRO A 337 74.08 4.43 -10.36
C PRO A 337 74.99 4.40 -11.59
N MET A 338 76.03 5.22 -11.55
CA MET A 338 76.74 5.68 -12.74
C MET A 338 78.09 4.97 -12.96
N GLU A 339 78.44 4.73 -14.24
CA GLU A 339 79.82 4.43 -14.67
C GLU A 339 80.68 5.71 -14.91
N GLU A 340 80.08 6.85 -15.30
CA GLU A 340 80.75 8.15 -15.56
C GLU A 340 79.97 9.34 -14.94
N GLU A 341 80.61 10.49 -14.64
CA GLU A 341 79.94 11.67 -14.07
C GLU A 341 79.02 12.43 -15.06
N ASN A 342 77.90 13.00 -14.59
CA ASN A 342 76.95 13.89 -15.30
C ASN A 342 75.97 13.30 -16.34
N THR A 343 75.62 12.01 -16.31
CA THR A 343 74.55 11.43 -17.14
C THR A 343 73.20 11.31 -16.40
N PHE A 344 72.09 11.42 -17.13
CA PHE A 344 70.75 11.03 -16.66
C PHE A 344 70.53 9.57 -17.05
N ASN A 345 70.93 8.64 -16.17
CA ASN A 345 70.71 7.22 -16.38
C ASN A 345 69.47 6.80 -15.59
N MET A 346 68.39 6.52 -16.31
CA MET A 346 67.13 6.07 -15.73
C MET A 346 66.87 4.61 -16.12
N VAL A 347 66.13 3.89 -15.27
CA VAL A 347 65.58 2.56 -15.55
C VAL A 347 64.09 2.56 -15.24
N THR A 348 63.30 1.88 -16.06
CA THR A 348 61.91 1.56 -15.72
C THR A 348 61.90 0.33 -14.84
N THR A 349 61.30 0.43 -13.66
CA THR A 349 61.20 -0.67 -12.70
C THR A 349 59.90 -0.56 -11.91
N GLU A 350 59.61 -1.57 -11.10
CA GLU A 350 58.37 -1.67 -10.33
C GLU A 350 58.61 -2.24 -8.93
N GLY A 351 57.68 -2.00 -8.01
CA GLY A 351 57.65 -2.60 -6.67
C GLY A 351 57.18 -1.64 -5.58
N THR A 352 56.81 -2.17 -4.42
CA THR A 352 56.48 -1.35 -3.23
C THR A 352 57.66 -0.50 -2.75
N SER A 353 58.88 -0.90 -3.13
CA SER A 353 60.11 -0.12 -2.91
C SER A 353 60.16 1.20 -3.66
N LEU A 354 59.33 1.38 -4.70
CA LEU A 354 59.20 2.63 -5.45
C LEU A 354 58.03 3.49 -4.95
N SER A 355 56.91 2.88 -4.58
CA SER A 355 55.74 3.62 -4.09
C SER A 355 55.99 4.23 -2.69
N THR A 356 56.71 3.53 -1.82
CA THR A 356 57.06 4.01 -0.47
C THR A 356 57.80 5.35 -0.44
N PRO A 357 58.89 5.55 -1.21
CA PRO A 357 59.60 6.83 -1.24
C PRO A 357 58.82 7.95 -1.95
N ILE A 358 57.83 7.64 -2.79
CA ILE A 358 56.91 8.65 -3.34
C ILE A 358 56.06 9.25 -2.22
N VAL A 359 55.52 8.39 -1.33
CA VAL A 359 54.80 8.84 -0.13
C VAL A 359 55.70 9.65 0.79
N ALA A 360 56.97 9.25 0.96
CA ALA A 360 57.94 10.05 1.73
C ALA A 360 58.16 11.45 1.13
N GLY A 361 58.22 11.55 -0.20
CA GLY A 361 58.26 12.84 -0.89
C GLY A 361 56.97 13.64 -0.71
N ALA A 362 55.80 13.01 -0.80
CA ALA A 362 54.50 13.66 -0.65
C ALA A 362 54.34 14.23 0.77
N VAL A 363 54.73 13.47 1.80
CA VAL A 363 54.76 13.97 3.18
C VAL A 363 55.73 15.13 3.33
N ALA A 364 56.86 15.16 2.61
CA ALA A 364 57.78 16.30 2.64
C ALA A 364 57.15 17.57 2.04
N LEU A 365 56.39 17.43 0.94
CA LEU A 365 55.63 18.53 0.36
C LEU A 365 54.56 19.04 1.33
N LEU A 366 53.79 18.11 1.90
CA LEU A 366 52.72 18.41 2.84
C LEU A 366 53.26 19.12 4.09
N LYS A 367 54.37 18.62 4.65
CA LYS A 367 55.06 19.22 5.81
C LYS A 367 55.54 20.64 5.54
N GLU A 368 56.11 20.91 4.37
CA GLU A 368 56.49 22.28 3.98
C GLU A 368 55.27 23.18 3.81
N HIS A 369 54.22 22.69 3.14
CA HIS A 369 53.03 23.47 2.81
C HIS A 369 52.25 23.88 4.07
N THR A 370 52.03 22.95 4.99
CA THR A 370 51.19 23.13 6.18
C THR A 370 51.98 23.65 7.37
N GLY A 371 53.29 23.39 7.42
CA GLY A 371 54.14 23.62 8.58
C GLY A 371 53.88 22.65 9.74
N GLU A 372 53.07 21.60 9.54
CA GLU A 372 52.77 20.60 10.56
C GLU A 372 54.01 19.76 10.89
N THR A 373 54.29 19.60 12.18
CA THR A 373 55.47 18.88 12.66
C THR A 373 55.14 17.51 13.21
N LEU A 374 53.90 17.26 13.62
CA LEU A 374 53.45 16.01 14.23
C LEU A 374 53.23 14.94 13.15
N PRO A 375 53.96 13.81 13.20
CA PRO A 375 53.81 12.74 12.21
C PRO A 375 52.39 12.19 12.08
N ALA A 376 51.67 12.01 13.20
CA ALA A 376 50.31 11.48 13.19
C ALA A 376 49.29 12.43 12.53
N GLU A 377 49.52 13.75 12.58
CA GLU A 377 48.65 14.71 11.90
C GLU A 377 48.94 14.74 10.39
N LEU A 378 50.21 14.68 9.98
CA LEU A 378 50.59 14.55 8.57
C LEU A 378 50.01 13.28 7.93
N GLU A 379 50.04 12.16 8.66
CA GLU A 379 49.41 10.90 8.25
C GLU A 379 47.89 11.06 8.06
N LYS A 380 47.19 11.63 9.05
CA LYS A 380 45.74 11.89 8.96
C LYS A 380 45.38 12.79 7.80
N MET A 381 46.15 13.86 7.58
CA MET A 381 45.94 14.77 6.45
C MET A 381 46.05 14.03 5.13
N LEU A 382 47.06 13.17 4.96
CA LEU A 382 47.20 12.38 3.75
C LEU A 382 46.05 11.39 3.56
N HIS A 383 45.62 10.70 4.63
CA HIS A 383 44.50 9.75 4.61
C HIS A 383 43.14 10.39 4.34
N LYS A 384 42.93 11.65 4.77
CA LYS A 384 41.64 12.33 4.60
C LYS A 384 41.25 12.45 3.12
N TYR A 385 42.23 12.66 2.25
CA TYR A 385 42.00 12.94 0.82
C TYR A 385 42.29 11.75 -0.08
N THR A 386 42.66 10.58 0.45
CA THR A 386 42.91 9.41 -0.39
C THR A 386 41.68 9.06 -1.20
N ILE A 387 41.88 8.77 -2.50
CA ILE A 387 40.78 8.39 -3.39
C ILE A 387 40.34 6.97 -3.01
N PRO A 388 39.09 6.79 -2.56
CA PRO A 388 38.61 5.49 -2.11
C PRO A 388 38.61 4.47 -3.23
N ALA A 389 38.98 3.24 -2.89
CA ALA A 389 39.03 2.18 -3.89
C ALA A 389 37.65 1.76 -4.46
N LYS A 390 36.54 2.28 -3.90
CA LYS A 390 35.17 2.04 -4.39
C LYS A 390 34.93 2.64 -5.78
N TYR A 391 35.57 3.75 -6.15
CA TYR A 391 35.43 4.35 -7.49
C TYR A 391 36.10 3.52 -8.58
N TYR A 392 37.16 2.82 -8.21
CA TYR A 392 37.88 1.91 -9.10
C TYR A 392 37.20 0.52 -9.18
N ILE A 393 36.63 0.05 -8.06
CA ILE A 393 36.05 -1.30 -7.93
C ILE A 393 34.73 -1.26 -7.15
N PRO A 394 33.65 -0.72 -7.73
CA PRO A 394 32.39 -0.45 -7.02
C PRO A 394 31.67 -1.71 -6.53
N LEU A 395 31.97 -2.88 -7.11
CA LEU A 395 31.35 -4.15 -6.74
C LEU A 395 32.09 -4.91 -5.62
N ALA A 396 33.23 -4.42 -5.14
CA ALA A 396 33.99 -5.08 -4.07
C ALA A 396 33.44 -4.71 -2.69
N SER A 397 33.51 -5.65 -1.73
CA SER A 397 33.09 -5.37 -0.36
C SER A 397 34.05 -4.38 0.33
N GLU A 398 33.54 -3.54 1.23
CA GLU A 398 34.40 -2.64 2.03
C GLU A 398 35.53 -3.39 2.75
N SER A 399 35.24 -4.60 3.25
CA SER A 399 36.24 -5.46 3.88
C SER A 399 37.36 -5.86 2.92
N TYR A 400 37.05 -6.08 1.65
CA TYR A 400 38.02 -6.37 0.61
C TYR A 400 38.82 -5.10 0.29
N LEU A 401 38.13 -3.98 0.01
CA LEU A 401 38.78 -2.71 -0.31
C LEU A 401 39.77 -2.28 0.78
N LYS A 402 39.35 -2.29 2.05
CA LYS A 402 40.21 -1.94 3.19
C LYS A 402 41.40 -2.89 3.40
N THR A 403 41.25 -4.16 3.02
CA THR A 403 42.33 -5.15 3.16
C THR A 403 43.40 -4.97 2.09
N TYR A 404 43.00 -4.62 0.86
CA TYR A 404 43.88 -4.61 -0.31
C TYR A 404 44.33 -3.22 -0.76
N TYR A 405 43.64 -2.16 -0.32
CA TYR A 405 43.91 -0.77 -0.71
C TYR A 405 44.11 0.19 0.47
N GLY A 406 43.96 -0.30 1.71
CA GLY A 406 44.03 0.57 2.89
C GLY A 406 42.92 1.63 2.85
N ASN A 407 43.28 2.90 3.00
CA ASN A 407 42.38 4.05 2.86
C ASN A 407 42.10 4.42 1.39
N GLY A 408 42.87 3.89 0.44
CA GLY A 408 42.75 4.20 -0.99
C GLY A 408 44.08 4.62 -1.62
N SER A 409 43.99 5.21 -2.80
CA SER A 409 45.15 5.77 -3.51
C SER A 409 45.50 7.15 -2.96
N MET A 410 46.79 7.43 -2.79
CA MET A 410 47.27 8.74 -2.34
C MET A 410 46.78 9.86 -3.28
N ASN A 411 46.22 10.93 -2.73
CA ASN A 411 45.91 12.16 -3.47
C ASN A 411 46.59 13.34 -2.77
N ILE A 412 47.78 13.71 -3.25
CA ILE A 412 48.54 14.82 -2.66
C ILE A 412 47.95 16.18 -3.05
N ALA A 413 47.27 16.30 -4.20
CA ALA A 413 46.63 17.55 -4.61
C ALA A 413 45.47 17.92 -3.66
N GLY A 414 44.60 16.97 -3.36
CA GLY A 414 43.54 17.12 -2.35
C GLY A 414 44.11 17.41 -0.96
N ALA A 415 45.15 16.68 -0.53
CA ALA A 415 45.81 16.94 0.76
C ALA A 415 46.47 18.32 0.88
N LEU A 416 46.73 19.00 -0.25
CA LEU A 416 47.24 20.37 -0.33
C LEU A 416 46.14 21.42 -0.54
N GLY A 417 44.86 21.02 -0.60
CA GLY A 417 43.71 21.92 -0.78
C GLY A 417 43.63 22.54 -2.19
N ILE A 418 44.16 21.85 -3.19
CA ILE A 418 44.20 22.32 -4.59
C ILE A 418 43.72 21.26 -5.59
N GLY A 419 43.22 20.13 -5.10
CA GLY A 419 42.58 19.11 -5.91
C GLY A 419 41.14 19.51 -6.24
N ASP A 420 40.72 19.14 -7.44
CA ASP A 420 39.35 19.15 -7.97
C ASP A 420 39.34 17.90 -8.84
N TRP A 421 38.91 16.78 -8.25
CA TRP A 421 39.19 15.46 -8.81
C TRP A 421 38.16 15.05 -9.87
N ASP A 422 36.89 15.40 -9.68
CA ASP A 422 35.82 15.10 -10.62
C ASP A 422 35.55 16.21 -11.65
N GLU A 423 36.28 17.33 -11.56
CA GLU A 423 36.29 18.44 -12.52
C GLU A 423 34.95 19.18 -12.62
N ASP A 424 34.18 19.23 -11.52
CA ASP A 424 32.88 19.88 -11.43
C ASP A 424 33.00 21.41 -11.15
N GLY A 425 34.17 21.85 -10.70
CA GLY A 425 34.49 23.25 -10.39
C GLY A 425 34.55 23.59 -8.90
N LEU A 426 34.27 22.64 -8.02
CA LEU A 426 34.57 22.69 -6.59
C LEU A 426 35.88 21.96 -6.30
N THR A 427 36.62 22.43 -5.29
CA THR A 427 37.83 21.73 -4.84
C THR A 427 37.48 20.62 -3.83
N ASP A 428 38.29 19.55 -3.77
CA ASP A 428 38.16 18.48 -2.77
C ASP A 428 38.05 19.03 -1.32
N GLU A 429 38.62 20.21 -1.05
CA GLU A 429 38.51 20.89 0.25
C GLU A 429 37.15 21.58 0.46
N GLU A 430 36.59 22.19 -0.58
CA GLU A 430 35.25 22.81 -0.55
C GLU A 430 34.16 21.76 -0.34
N GLU A 431 34.29 20.63 -1.03
CA GLU A 431 33.36 19.50 -0.96
C GLU A 431 33.46 18.73 0.38
N LEU A 432 34.66 18.66 0.97
CA LEU A 432 34.83 18.12 2.32
C LEU A 432 34.58 19.16 3.43
N SER A 433 34.09 20.34 3.10
CA SER A 433 33.79 21.41 4.05
C SER A 433 32.40 21.24 4.69
N GLU A 434 32.11 22.00 5.75
CA GLU A 434 30.75 22.07 6.30
C GLU A 434 29.78 22.85 5.40
N THR A 435 30.27 23.51 4.34
CA THR A 435 29.46 24.43 3.52
C THR A 435 28.82 23.71 2.34
N TYR A 436 29.57 22.83 1.68
CA TYR A 436 29.13 22.06 0.51
C TYR A 436 29.58 20.62 0.72
N PRO A 437 28.91 19.83 1.59
CA PRO A 437 29.36 18.50 1.95
C PRO A 437 29.00 17.46 0.86
N THR A 438 29.54 17.64 -0.35
CA THR A 438 29.39 16.73 -1.49
C THR A 438 30.53 15.70 -1.52
N ASP A 439 30.51 14.80 -2.49
CA ASP A 439 31.50 13.72 -2.59
C ASP A 439 32.55 14.09 -3.65
N PRO A 440 33.85 14.33 -3.28
CA PRO A 440 34.90 14.82 -4.20
C PRO A 440 35.27 13.96 -5.41
N TRP A 441 34.49 12.94 -5.65
CA TRP A 441 34.72 11.92 -6.65
C TRP A 441 33.42 11.67 -7.44
N ASP A 442 32.40 12.50 -7.27
CA ASP A 442 31.08 12.41 -7.88
C ASP A 442 30.59 13.81 -8.28
N PRO A 443 30.69 14.20 -9.56
CA PRO A 443 30.50 15.58 -9.99
C PRO A 443 29.03 16.04 -10.01
N ASP A 444 28.08 15.17 -9.66
CA ASP A 444 26.63 15.39 -9.61
C ASP A 444 26.07 14.53 -8.47
N TYR A 445 26.12 15.07 -7.26
CA TYR A 445 25.93 14.32 -6.02
C TYR A 445 24.48 13.87 -5.83
N ASP A 446 23.50 14.68 -6.20
CA ASP A 446 22.08 14.35 -6.09
C ASP A 446 21.46 13.77 -7.37
N ASN A 447 22.24 13.69 -8.45
CA ASN A 447 21.93 13.01 -9.71
C ASN A 447 20.75 13.65 -10.46
N ASP A 448 20.65 14.98 -10.42
CA ASP A 448 19.60 15.75 -11.06
C ASP A 448 19.99 16.23 -12.48
N GLY A 449 21.28 16.09 -12.84
CA GLY A 449 21.84 16.46 -14.14
C GLY A 449 22.54 17.82 -14.16
N LEU A 450 22.59 18.53 -13.04
CA LEU A 450 23.40 19.72 -12.78
C LEU A 450 24.64 19.30 -11.97
N LEU A 451 25.79 19.90 -12.27
CA LEU A 451 27.03 19.58 -11.54
C LEU A 451 27.07 20.37 -10.23
N ASP A 452 27.65 19.83 -9.15
CA ASP A 452 27.64 20.50 -7.85
C ASP A 452 28.27 21.91 -7.91
N GLY A 453 29.35 22.06 -8.69
CA GLY A 453 29.96 23.37 -8.98
C GLY A 453 29.12 24.32 -9.83
N ASP A 454 28.26 23.80 -10.72
CA ASP A 454 27.28 24.61 -11.45
C ASP A 454 26.11 25.01 -10.54
N GLU A 455 25.65 24.13 -9.66
CA GLU A 455 24.64 24.45 -8.65
C GLU A 455 25.08 25.57 -7.72
N TYR A 456 26.33 25.52 -7.26
CA TYR A 456 26.94 26.63 -6.52
C TYR A 456 26.83 27.97 -7.28
N LEU A 457 26.96 27.94 -8.60
CA LEU A 457 26.89 29.13 -9.46
C LEU A 457 25.44 29.60 -9.68
N TYR A 458 24.48 28.69 -9.83
CA TYR A 458 23.06 28.99 -9.99
C TYR A 458 22.39 29.35 -8.66
N GLY A 459 22.97 28.93 -7.53
CA GLY A 459 22.45 29.19 -6.19
C GLY A 459 21.49 28.13 -5.67
N THR A 460 21.37 27.00 -6.37
CA THR A 460 20.70 25.77 -5.93
C THR A 460 21.59 25.02 -4.94
N ASN A 461 21.18 23.84 -4.48
CA ASN A 461 21.90 23.11 -3.43
C ASN A 461 22.20 21.68 -3.87
N PRO A 462 23.49 21.28 -3.94
CA PRO A 462 23.93 19.98 -4.49
C PRO A 462 23.61 18.76 -3.65
N LEU A 463 22.72 18.91 -2.68
CA LEU A 463 22.23 17.82 -1.84
C LEU A 463 20.73 17.59 -2.08
N THR A 464 20.11 18.36 -2.97
CA THR A 464 18.67 18.41 -3.19
C THR A 464 18.40 18.61 -4.68
N SER A 465 17.98 17.53 -5.34
CA SER A 465 17.76 17.47 -6.78
C SER A 465 16.62 18.36 -7.32
N ASP A 466 15.92 19.08 -6.44
CA ASP A 466 14.75 19.91 -6.70
C ASP A 466 14.68 20.93 -5.54
N PHE A 467 15.23 22.11 -5.79
CA PHE A 467 15.52 23.10 -4.76
C PHE A 467 14.29 23.86 -4.29
N ASP A 468 13.40 24.23 -5.20
CA ASP A 468 12.17 24.98 -4.88
C ASP A 468 10.95 24.08 -4.64
N SER A 469 11.11 22.76 -4.85
CA SER A 469 10.15 21.71 -4.55
C SER A 469 8.85 21.79 -5.36
N ASP A 470 8.93 22.27 -6.61
CA ASP A 470 7.82 22.27 -7.55
C ASP A 470 7.65 20.92 -8.30
N GLY A 471 8.68 20.07 -8.24
CA GLY A 471 8.72 18.74 -8.84
C GLY A 471 9.39 18.64 -10.21
N ILE A 472 10.06 19.70 -10.68
CA ILE A 472 11.06 19.68 -11.75
C ILE A 472 12.45 19.60 -11.10
N LEU A 473 13.40 18.93 -11.76
CA LEU A 473 14.77 18.83 -11.25
C LEU A 473 15.56 20.09 -11.63
N ASP A 474 16.42 20.62 -10.75
CA ASP A 474 17.15 21.88 -11.01
C ASP A 474 17.92 21.82 -12.35
N GLY A 475 18.52 20.67 -12.64
CA GLY A 475 19.18 20.37 -13.91
C GLY A 475 18.28 20.50 -15.15
N GLU A 476 17.01 20.08 -15.09
CA GLU A 476 16.02 20.23 -16.18
C GLU A 476 15.57 21.69 -16.34
N GLU A 477 15.54 22.46 -15.27
CA GLU A 477 15.13 23.86 -15.30
C GLU A 477 16.18 24.77 -15.95
N VAL A 478 17.46 24.46 -15.77
CA VAL A 478 18.56 25.23 -16.38
C VAL A 478 18.97 24.71 -17.76
N ILE A 479 18.76 23.43 -18.04
CA ILE A 479 19.04 22.78 -19.33
C ILE A 479 17.74 22.22 -19.90
N PRO A 480 17.24 22.73 -21.04
CA PRO A 480 15.94 22.34 -21.55
C PRO A 480 15.82 20.83 -21.75
N GLY A 481 14.88 20.23 -21.03
CA GLY A 481 14.57 18.80 -21.00
C GLY A 481 13.80 18.29 -22.23
N GLU A 482 13.03 17.21 -22.04
CA GLU A 482 12.16 16.66 -23.11
C GLU A 482 10.94 17.56 -23.39
N ASP A 483 10.49 18.32 -22.40
CA ASP A 483 9.37 19.26 -22.47
C ASP A 483 9.71 20.56 -23.25
N GLY A 484 10.99 20.94 -23.24
CA GLY A 484 11.54 22.10 -23.94
C GLY A 484 11.41 23.43 -23.20
N PHE A 485 10.99 23.43 -21.94
CA PHE A 485 10.92 24.62 -21.10
C PHE A 485 12.23 24.84 -20.33
N ILE A 486 12.46 26.08 -19.91
CA ILE A 486 13.58 26.49 -19.05
C ILE A 486 12.94 27.42 -18.03
N THR A 487 12.83 26.95 -16.80
CA THR A 487 12.21 27.61 -15.67
C THR A 487 13.29 28.14 -14.71
N ASN A 488 12.90 28.62 -13.54
CA ASN A 488 13.81 29.18 -12.56
C ASN A 488 13.90 28.25 -11.35
N PRO A 489 15.04 27.56 -11.12
CA PRO A 489 15.18 26.55 -10.05
C PRO A 489 15.22 27.10 -8.63
N LEU A 490 14.84 28.36 -8.45
CA LEU A 490 14.78 29.04 -7.16
C LEU A 490 13.36 29.49 -6.82
N GLU A 491 12.42 29.37 -7.74
CA GLU A 491 11.05 29.88 -7.63
C GLU A 491 10.10 28.92 -8.35
N HIS A 492 9.23 28.28 -7.57
CA HIS A 492 8.23 27.34 -8.07
C HIS A 492 7.24 27.86 -9.13
N ASP A 493 7.23 29.17 -9.41
CA ASP A 493 6.31 29.90 -10.30
C ASP A 493 7.15 30.91 -11.08
N THR A 494 7.62 30.49 -12.26
CA THR A 494 8.60 31.23 -13.07
C THR A 494 8.01 32.52 -13.64
N ASP A 495 6.73 32.55 -14.00
CA ASP A 495 6.11 33.68 -14.69
C ASP A 495 5.19 34.56 -13.81
N GLY A 496 4.94 34.12 -12.59
CA GLY A 496 4.29 34.86 -11.51
C GLY A 496 2.77 34.90 -11.61
N ASP A 497 2.15 33.85 -12.13
CA ASP A 497 0.71 33.76 -12.34
C ASP A 497 -0.06 32.95 -11.28
N TYR A 498 0.67 32.45 -10.27
CA TYR A 498 0.22 31.61 -9.16
C TYR A 498 0.01 30.12 -9.48
N LEU A 499 0.43 29.65 -10.64
CA LEU A 499 0.58 28.23 -10.94
C LEU A 499 2.04 27.81 -10.74
N TRP A 500 2.25 26.55 -10.35
CA TRP A 500 3.60 26.02 -10.26
C TRP A 500 4.05 25.50 -11.63
N ASP A 501 5.34 25.61 -11.95
CA ASP A 501 5.83 25.32 -13.30
C ASP A 501 5.51 23.87 -13.71
N ASN A 502 5.73 22.91 -12.81
CA ASN A 502 5.33 21.52 -13.03
C ASN A 502 3.81 21.32 -13.20
N TRP A 503 2.98 22.11 -12.51
CA TRP A 503 1.52 22.06 -12.67
C TRP A 503 1.15 22.49 -14.09
N GLU A 504 1.73 23.57 -14.59
CA GLU A 504 1.48 24.10 -15.92
C GLU A 504 1.88 23.12 -17.03
N ILE A 505 3.07 22.54 -16.92
CA ILE A 505 3.56 21.52 -17.87
C ILE A 505 2.59 20.35 -17.96
N ASN A 506 2.10 19.86 -16.81
CA ASN A 506 1.16 18.75 -16.75
C ASN A 506 -0.24 19.10 -17.30
N HIS A 507 -0.64 20.38 -17.24
CA HIS A 507 -1.93 20.87 -17.71
C HIS A 507 -1.88 21.61 -19.06
N GLN A 508 -0.74 21.56 -19.77
CA GLN A 508 -0.51 22.13 -21.11
C GLN A 508 -0.53 23.67 -21.15
N PHE A 509 -0.14 24.32 -20.04
CA PHE A 509 0.19 25.74 -19.99
C PHE A 509 1.69 25.95 -20.22
N ASP A 510 2.09 27.18 -20.56
CA ASP A 510 3.49 27.57 -20.77
C ASP A 510 4.02 28.23 -19.49
N PRO A 511 4.87 27.55 -18.69
CA PRO A 511 5.35 28.05 -17.39
C PRO A 511 6.23 29.31 -17.46
N THR A 512 6.46 29.82 -18.66
CA THR A 512 7.24 31.04 -18.89
C THR A 512 6.38 32.21 -19.37
N ASN A 513 5.05 32.01 -19.46
CA ASN A 513 4.11 32.97 -19.99
C ASN A 513 2.73 32.89 -19.33
N ASN A 514 2.51 33.82 -18.40
CA ASN A 514 1.32 33.95 -17.56
C ASN A 514 -0.05 34.15 -18.26
N ASP A 515 -0.12 34.07 -19.59
CA ASP A 515 -1.33 34.15 -20.40
C ASP A 515 -1.05 33.33 -21.67
N THR A 516 -1.03 32.01 -21.53
CA THR A 516 -0.67 31.03 -22.57
C THR A 516 -1.51 31.23 -23.84
N ASN A 517 -2.79 31.55 -23.69
CA ASN A 517 -3.74 31.66 -24.80
C ASN A 517 -3.88 33.10 -25.36
N GLY A 518 -3.39 34.10 -24.64
CA GLY A 518 -3.38 35.51 -25.04
C GLY A 518 -4.75 36.18 -25.00
N ASP A 519 -5.68 35.69 -24.18
CA ASP A 519 -7.04 36.23 -24.09
C ASP A 519 -7.17 37.44 -23.14
N GLY A 520 -6.11 37.70 -22.35
CA GLY A 520 -6.01 38.82 -21.41
C GLY A 520 -6.39 38.49 -19.97
N THR A 521 -6.67 37.22 -19.67
CA THR A 521 -6.77 36.64 -18.33
C THR A 521 -5.48 35.85 -18.08
N TRP A 522 -4.94 35.87 -16.85
CA TRP A 522 -3.79 35.02 -16.57
C TRP A 522 -4.21 33.58 -16.38
N ASP A 523 -3.36 32.61 -16.73
CA ASP A 523 -3.71 31.18 -16.71
C ASP A 523 -4.16 30.78 -15.30
N GLY A 524 -3.45 31.21 -14.24
CA GLY A 524 -3.88 30.99 -12.86
C GLY A 524 -5.26 31.55 -12.49
N TYR A 525 -5.75 32.60 -13.16
CA TYR A 525 -7.06 33.22 -12.91
C TYR A 525 -8.18 32.74 -13.85
N GLU A 526 -7.91 31.81 -14.76
CA GLU A 526 -8.96 31.20 -15.58
C GLU A 526 -9.81 30.24 -14.73
N ASP A 527 -11.10 30.15 -15.06
CA ASP A 527 -12.09 29.23 -14.47
C ASP A 527 -12.75 28.47 -15.64
N PRO A 528 -12.13 27.38 -16.14
CA PRO A 528 -12.53 26.76 -17.39
C PRO A 528 -13.88 26.02 -17.31
N ASP A 529 -14.23 25.47 -16.15
CA ASP A 529 -15.46 24.69 -15.94
C ASP A 529 -16.61 25.47 -15.27
N ASN A 530 -16.34 26.68 -14.79
CA ASN A 530 -17.30 27.64 -14.22
C ASN A 530 -17.93 27.15 -12.91
N ASP A 531 -17.16 26.45 -12.09
CA ASP A 531 -17.59 25.97 -10.77
C ASP A 531 -17.37 27.02 -9.65
N GLY A 532 -16.55 28.05 -9.94
CA GLY A 532 -16.22 29.15 -9.05
C GLY A 532 -14.84 29.06 -8.38
N LEU A 533 -13.99 28.10 -8.77
CA LEU A 533 -12.56 28.05 -8.50
C LEU A 533 -11.79 28.42 -9.78
N ALA A 534 -10.77 29.27 -9.65
CA ALA A 534 -9.82 29.48 -10.73
C ALA A 534 -8.69 28.42 -10.68
N ASN A 535 -7.97 28.21 -11.78
CA ASN A 535 -6.88 27.24 -11.90
C ASN A 535 -5.91 27.24 -10.69
N HIS A 536 -5.52 28.42 -10.16
CA HIS A 536 -4.64 28.50 -8.99
C HIS A 536 -5.29 28.03 -7.68
N GLU A 537 -6.60 28.18 -7.53
CA GLU A 537 -7.36 27.63 -6.41
C GLU A 537 -7.50 26.12 -6.57
N GLU A 538 -7.74 25.65 -7.79
CA GLU A 538 -7.84 24.22 -8.08
C GLU A 538 -6.51 23.49 -7.87
N ALA A 539 -5.40 24.10 -8.28
CA ALA A 539 -4.05 23.61 -7.97
C ALA A 539 -3.82 23.51 -6.45
N LEU A 540 -4.33 24.48 -5.67
CA LEU A 540 -4.23 24.47 -4.21
C LEU A 540 -5.09 23.38 -3.55
N TYR A 541 -6.29 23.14 -4.07
CA TYR A 541 -7.23 22.15 -3.54
C TYR A 541 -7.06 20.75 -4.14
N GLY A 542 -6.28 20.60 -5.21
CA GLY A 542 -6.05 19.36 -5.93
C GLY A 542 -7.24 18.92 -6.80
N THR A 543 -8.14 19.84 -7.13
CA THR A 543 -9.33 19.59 -7.95
C THR A 543 -8.99 19.66 -9.44
N ASN A 544 -9.90 19.19 -10.29
CA ASN A 544 -9.67 19.12 -11.73
C ASN A 544 -10.23 20.35 -12.44
N HIS A 545 -9.32 21.18 -12.94
CA HIS A 545 -9.58 22.43 -13.68
C HIS A 545 -10.45 22.41 -14.95
N THR A 546 -10.96 21.24 -15.31
CA THR A 546 -11.89 21.08 -16.43
C THR A 546 -13.14 20.30 -16.05
N ASN A 547 -13.32 19.99 -14.77
CA ASN A 547 -14.38 19.17 -14.25
C ASN A 547 -14.88 19.73 -12.91
N ALA A 548 -15.98 20.47 -12.99
CA ALA A 548 -16.60 21.22 -11.91
C ALA A 548 -17.06 20.42 -10.67
N ASP A 549 -16.90 19.09 -10.68
CA ASP A 549 -17.33 18.13 -9.65
C ASP A 549 -16.32 16.98 -9.68
N THR A 550 -15.21 17.14 -8.95
CA THR A 550 -14.00 16.31 -9.05
C THR A 550 -14.23 14.89 -8.53
N ASP A 551 -14.96 14.72 -7.44
CA ASP A 551 -15.22 13.41 -6.84
C ASP A 551 -16.53 12.75 -7.32
N GLY A 552 -17.40 13.49 -8.00
CA GLY A 552 -18.60 13.00 -8.65
C GLY A 552 -19.78 12.80 -7.70
N ASP A 553 -19.84 13.56 -6.61
CA ASP A 553 -20.93 13.50 -5.62
C ASP A 553 -22.13 14.38 -5.98
N ASN A 554 -22.04 15.23 -7.02
CA ASN A 554 -23.01 16.25 -7.46
C ASN A 554 -22.99 17.59 -6.68
N LEU A 555 -22.06 17.80 -5.77
CA LEU A 555 -21.63 19.11 -5.33
C LEU A 555 -20.53 19.61 -6.28
N LEU A 556 -20.44 20.93 -6.43
CA LEU A 556 -19.38 21.52 -7.26
C LEU A 556 -18.19 21.84 -6.36
N ASP A 557 -16.96 21.65 -6.83
CA ASP A 557 -15.77 21.81 -5.99
C ASP A 557 -15.72 23.22 -5.34
N GLY A 558 -15.97 24.25 -6.14
CA GLY A 558 -16.08 25.63 -5.66
C GLY A 558 -17.23 25.85 -4.68
N TYR A 559 -18.33 25.12 -4.82
CA TYR A 559 -19.46 25.20 -3.90
C TYR A 559 -19.15 24.54 -2.55
N GLU A 560 -18.46 23.40 -2.58
CA GLU A 560 -18.02 22.68 -1.39
C GLU A 560 -17.09 23.53 -0.53
N ILE A 561 -16.07 24.11 -1.14
CA ILE A 561 -15.09 24.95 -0.44
C ILE A 561 -15.74 26.23 0.11
N GLN A 562 -16.63 26.87 -0.66
CA GLN A 562 -17.19 28.17 -0.29
C GLN A 562 -18.39 28.08 0.67
N PHE A 563 -19.19 27.02 0.60
CA PHE A 563 -20.49 26.96 1.27
C PHE A 563 -20.70 25.73 2.17
N CYS A 564 -20.30 24.53 1.72
CA CYS A 564 -20.55 23.29 2.47
C CYS A 564 -19.46 22.98 3.50
N ALA A 565 -18.23 23.48 3.26
CA ALA A 565 -17.02 23.11 4.00
C ALA A 565 -16.71 21.60 3.96
N THR A 566 -17.08 20.95 2.86
CA THR A 566 -16.76 19.56 2.52
C THR A 566 -15.44 19.48 1.74
N ASN A 567 -14.96 18.26 1.50
CA ASN A 567 -13.74 18.00 0.76
C ASN A 567 -14.06 17.56 -0.68
N PRO A 568 -13.74 18.38 -1.71
CA PRO A 568 -14.12 18.13 -3.11
C PRO A 568 -13.40 16.96 -3.80
N LEU A 569 -12.60 16.22 -3.02
CA LEU A 569 -11.89 15.03 -3.46
C LEU A 569 -12.50 13.76 -2.86
N LEU A 570 -13.55 13.87 -2.06
CA LEU A 570 -14.19 12.80 -1.31
C LEU A 570 -15.71 12.93 -1.36
N ILE A 571 -16.33 12.00 -2.08
CA ILE A 571 -17.79 11.80 -2.14
C ILE A 571 -18.50 11.65 -0.77
N ASP A 572 -17.74 11.44 0.30
CA ASP A 572 -18.17 11.28 1.69
C ASP A 572 -17.05 11.89 2.57
N THR A 573 -17.25 13.13 3.01
CA THR A 573 -16.23 13.93 3.71
C THR A 573 -15.89 13.36 5.08
N ASP A 574 -16.88 12.86 5.83
CA ASP A 574 -16.70 12.40 7.21
C ASP A 574 -16.49 10.88 7.35
N GLY A 575 -16.72 10.14 6.26
CA GLY A 575 -16.46 8.72 6.12
C GLY A 575 -17.49 7.83 6.81
N ASP A 576 -18.73 8.29 7.02
CA ASP A 576 -19.78 7.53 7.68
C ASP A 576 -20.66 6.69 6.73
N GLY A 577 -20.48 6.85 5.42
CA GLY A 577 -21.17 6.13 4.36
C GLY A 577 -22.33 6.87 3.72
N LEU A 578 -22.60 8.11 4.12
CA LEU A 578 -23.51 9.04 3.45
C LEU A 578 -22.72 9.94 2.48
N PHE A 579 -23.35 10.35 1.38
CA PHE A 579 -22.72 11.29 0.45
C PHE A 579 -23.04 12.72 0.83
N ASP A 580 -22.08 13.62 0.63
CA ASP A 580 -22.18 15.00 1.06
C ASP A 580 -23.38 15.72 0.41
N ASP A 581 -23.63 15.46 -0.88
CA ASP A 581 -24.78 15.98 -1.61
C ASP A 581 -26.13 15.60 -0.98
N TRP A 582 -26.27 14.35 -0.56
CA TRP A 582 -27.50 13.80 0.01
C TRP A 582 -27.76 14.41 1.38
N GLU A 583 -26.73 14.46 2.23
CA GLU A 583 -26.84 15.09 3.55
C GLU A 583 -27.19 16.57 3.41
N TRP A 584 -26.55 17.27 2.49
CA TRP A 584 -26.84 18.67 2.21
C TRP A 584 -28.29 18.89 1.75
N VAL A 585 -28.79 18.05 0.84
CA VAL A 585 -30.17 18.13 0.33
C VAL A 585 -31.21 17.96 1.43
N TYR A 586 -30.96 17.08 2.40
CA TYR A 586 -31.85 16.83 3.53
C TYR A 586 -31.55 17.71 4.77
N GLY A 587 -30.55 18.59 4.68
CA GLY A 587 -30.19 19.53 5.75
C GLY A 587 -29.50 18.88 6.95
N LEU A 588 -28.87 17.74 6.73
CA LEU A 588 -27.89 17.13 7.63
C LEU A 588 -26.54 17.85 7.49
N ASP A 589 -25.58 17.50 8.35
CA ASP A 589 -24.24 18.11 8.35
C ASP A 589 -23.23 17.11 7.76
N PRO A 590 -22.77 17.31 6.50
CA PRO A 590 -21.83 16.40 5.81
C PRO A 590 -20.46 16.25 6.47
N THR A 591 -20.18 17.03 7.52
CA THR A 591 -18.90 17.02 8.23
C THR A 591 -18.98 16.31 9.58
N THR A 592 -20.15 15.75 9.93
CA THR A 592 -20.42 15.13 11.22
C THR A 592 -21.00 13.73 11.04
N PRO A 593 -20.30 12.66 11.51
CA PRO A 593 -20.65 11.28 11.20
C PRO A 593 -21.95 10.87 11.91
N ASN A 594 -23.06 11.07 11.22
CA ASN A 594 -24.42 11.05 11.71
C ASN A 594 -25.27 9.92 11.10
N ALA A 595 -24.71 9.05 10.25
CA ALA A 595 -25.33 7.88 9.61
C ALA A 595 -26.17 6.98 10.52
N ASN A 596 -25.84 6.92 11.82
CA ASN A 596 -26.55 6.12 12.83
C ASN A 596 -27.59 6.91 13.65
N SER A 597 -27.83 8.17 13.29
CA SER A 597 -28.85 9.02 13.89
C SER A 597 -30.21 8.74 13.26
N ASP A 598 -31.26 9.03 14.01
CA ASP A 598 -32.66 8.87 13.63
C ASP A 598 -33.37 10.22 13.97
N PRO A 599 -33.31 11.22 13.06
CA PRO A 599 -33.76 12.58 13.34
C PRO A 599 -35.27 12.73 13.49
N ASP A 600 -36.07 11.93 12.79
CA ASP A 600 -37.54 11.98 12.83
C ASP A 600 -38.18 10.92 13.74
N SER A 601 -37.38 10.00 14.29
CA SER A 601 -37.76 9.00 15.29
C SER A 601 -38.76 7.95 14.76
N ASP A 602 -38.64 7.58 13.50
CA ASP A 602 -39.47 6.56 12.84
C ASP A 602 -38.91 5.13 12.99
N GLY A 603 -37.66 5.01 13.44
CA GLY A 603 -36.96 3.74 13.65
C GLY A 603 -35.92 3.38 12.58
N LEU A 604 -35.72 4.21 11.56
CA LEU A 604 -34.62 4.11 10.61
C LEU A 604 -33.50 5.08 10.97
N THR A 605 -32.26 4.66 10.72
CA THR A 605 -31.13 5.59 10.75
C THR A 605 -30.97 6.28 9.40
N ASN A 606 -30.34 7.46 9.37
CA ASN A 606 -30.02 8.18 8.12
C ASN A 606 -29.44 7.27 7.03
N TYR A 607 -28.52 6.35 7.39
CA TYR A 607 -27.96 5.38 6.45
C TYR A 607 -28.98 4.36 5.91
N GLN A 608 -29.93 3.91 6.74
CA GLN A 608 -31.00 3.02 6.28
C GLN A 608 -31.94 3.76 5.32
N GLU A 609 -32.20 5.03 5.60
CA GLU A 609 -33.05 5.88 4.75
C GLU A 609 -32.37 6.23 3.43
N TYR A 610 -31.08 6.52 3.45
CA TYR A 610 -30.26 6.66 2.24
C TYR A 610 -30.39 5.43 1.33
N LEU A 611 -30.36 4.22 1.90
CA LEU A 611 -30.54 2.97 1.16
C LEU A 611 -31.99 2.74 0.70
N ALA A 612 -32.97 3.17 1.48
CA ALA A 612 -34.40 3.05 1.17
C ALA A 612 -34.87 4.11 0.16
N GLY A 613 -34.13 5.21 0.01
CA GLY A 613 -34.53 6.37 -0.77
C GLY A 613 -35.60 7.24 -0.08
N THR A 614 -35.74 7.11 1.24
CA THR A 614 -36.68 7.87 2.07
C THR A 614 -36.04 9.17 2.59
N ASN A 615 -36.82 9.97 3.31
CA ASN A 615 -36.40 11.29 3.77
C ASN A 615 -36.05 11.29 5.27
N PRO A 616 -34.78 11.52 5.65
CA PRO A 616 -34.26 11.40 7.02
C PRO A 616 -34.74 12.39 8.06
N VAL A 617 -35.68 13.25 7.68
CA VAL A 617 -36.29 14.22 8.57
C VAL A 617 -37.82 14.19 8.47
N VAL A 618 -38.38 13.18 7.81
CA VAL A 618 -39.81 12.98 7.61
C VAL A 618 -40.15 11.51 7.78
N ALA A 619 -40.70 11.18 8.96
CA ALA A 619 -41.03 9.82 9.37
C ALA A 619 -41.97 9.03 8.44
N ASP A 620 -42.65 9.69 7.50
CA ASP A 620 -43.63 9.12 6.57
C ASP A 620 -43.43 9.84 5.22
N THR A 621 -42.59 9.26 4.38
CA THR A 621 -42.07 9.87 3.15
C THR A 621 -43.17 10.06 2.11
N ASP A 622 -44.10 9.11 1.98
CA ASP A 622 -45.17 9.16 1.00
C ASP A 622 -46.50 9.76 1.51
N SER A 623 -46.55 10.05 2.81
CA SER A 623 -47.65 10.69 3.52
C SER A 623 -48.95 9.88 3.52
N ASP A 624 -48.86 8.55 3.62
CA ASP A 624 -50.03 7.67 3.71
C ASP A 624 -50.50 7.35 5.13
N GLY A 625 -49.72 7.75 6.14
CA GLY A 625 -50.02 7.59 7.55
C GLY A 625 -49.23 6.47 8.23
N MET A 626 -48.45 5.68 7.49
CA MET A 626 -47.54 4.66 8.02
C MET A 626 -46.10 5.20 8.00
N PRO A 627 -45.30 5.02 9.07
CA PRO A 627 -43.93 5.47 9.05
C PRO A 627 -43.01 4.56 8.21
N ASP A 628 -42.00 5.15 7.58
CA ASP A 628 -41.09 4.45 6.67
C ASP A 628 -40.41 3.25 7.37
N GLY A 629 -40.00 3.44 8.62
CA GLY A 629 -39.43 2.39 9.47
C GLY A 629 -40.38 1.24 9.76
N TRP A 630 -41.67 1.50 9.93
CA TRP A 630 -42.67 0.44 10.10
C TRP A 630 -42.90 -0.30 8.79
N GLU A 631 -43.05 0.43 7.68
CA GLU A 631 -43.27 -0.15 6.36
C GLU A 631 -42.14 -1.10 5.95
N LEU A 632 -40.89 -0.67 6.06
CA LEU A 632 -39.74 -1.54 5.74
C LEU A 632 -39.66 -2.76 6.66
N SER A 633 -40.04 -2.63 7.93
CA SER A 633 -40.06 -3.76 8.86
C SER A 633 -41.12 -4.81 8.50
N ASN A 634 -42.19 -4.39 7.82
CA ASN A 634 -43.29 -5.24 7.33
C ASN A 634 -43.24 -5.46 5.81
N ASN A 635 -42.09 -5.21 5.15
CA ASN A 635 -41.88 -5.39 3.71
C ASN A 635 -42.80 -4.56 2.79
N PHE A 636 -43.34 -3.45 3.28
CA PHE A 636 -44.00 -2.43 2.44
C PHE A 636 -42.98 -1.48 1.82
N ASN A 637 -43.46 -0.66 0.89
CA ASN A 637 -42.63 0.27 0.14
C ASN A 637 -42.91 1.72 0.57
N PRO A 638 -42.00 2.36 1.33
CA PRO A 638 -42.21 3.68 1.93
C PRO A 638 -42.26 4.87 0.95
N LEU A 639 -42.31 4.56 -0.34
CA LEU A 639 -42.36 5.53 -1.43
C LEU A 639 -43.68 5.46 -2.20
N VAL A 640 -44.62 4.62 -1.77
CA VAL A 640 -45.88 4.34 -2.48
C VAL A 640 -47.02 4.14 -1.48
N ASN A 641 -47.93 5.11 -1.46
CA ASN A 641 -49.14 5.05 -0.64
C ASN A 641 -49.91 3.74 -0.87
N ASP A 642 -49.75 2.82 0.08
CA ASP A 642 -50.34 1.49 0.10
C ASP A 642 -51.14 1.22 1.37
N ALA A 643 -51.30 2.22 2.24
CA ALA A 643 -52.17 2.23 3.42
C ALA A 643 -53.58 1.63 3.29
N ASN A 644 -54.18 1.58 2.09
CA ASN A 644 -55.52 1.00 1.86
C ASN A 644 -55.48 -0.41 1.24
N GLN A 645 -54.31 -1.04 1.17
CA GLN A 645 -54.19 -2.45 0.78
C GLN A 645 -54.48 -3.34 1.98
N ASP A 646 -54.82 -4.59 1.67
CA ASP A 646 -55.25 -5.64 2.59
C ASP A 646 -54.63 -6.93 2.02
N PRO A 647 -53.42 -7.32 2.47
CA PRO A 647 -52.63 -8.38 1.85
C PRO A 647 -53.11 -9.81 2.19
N ASP A 648 -53.68 -10.03 3.36
CA ASP A 648 -54.21 -11.32 3.85
C ASP A 648 -55.72 -11.49 3.65
N LEU A 649 -56.46 -10.41 3.34
CA LEU A 649 -57.87 -10.39 2.96
C LEU A 649 -58.84 -10.62 4.12
N ASP A 650 -58.47 -10.18 5.32
CA ASP A 650 -59.26 -10.26 6.55
C ASP A 650 -60.19 -9.03 6.75
N GLY A 651 -60.01 -8.00 5.92
CA GLY A 651 -60.78 -6.76 5.94
C GLY A 651 -60.11 -5.58 6.65
N ALA A 652 -58.98 -5.78 7.35
CA ALA A 652 -58.14 -4.72 7.87
C ALA A 652 -57.22 -4.17 6.77
N THR A 653 -57.10 -2.86 6.68
CA THR A 653 -56.10 -2.23 5.82
C THR A 653 -54.74 -2.14 6.51
N ASN A 654 -53.63 -2.10 5.75
CA ASN A 654 -52.28 -1.90 6.30
C ASN A 654 -52.21 -0.78 7.37
N LEU A 655 -52.93 0.33 7.15
CA LEU A 655 -52.98 1.44 8.10
C LEU A 655 -53.75 1.11 9.38
N GLU A 656 -54.85 0.37 9.28
CA GLU A 656 -55.58 -0.13 10.45
C GLU A 656 -54.68 -1.07 11.25
N GLU A 657 -53.98 -1.97 10.58
CA GLU A 657 -53.05 -2.90 11.21
C GLU A 657 -51.87 -2.20 11.90
N TYR A 658 -51.28 -1.20 11.24
CA TYR A 658 -50.29 -0.33 11.87
C TYR A 658 -50.83 0.32 13.15
N SER A 659 -52.07 0.81 13.12
CA SER A 659 -52.69 1.50 14.25
C SER A 659 -53.14 0.58 15.39
N HIS A 660 -53.38 -0.70 15.08
CA HIS A 660 -53.82 -1.75 16.02
C HIS A 660 -52.69 -2.72 16.42
N ASN A 661 -51.49 -2.59 15.84
CA ASN A 661 -50.31 -3.42 16.06
C ASN A 661 -50.51 -4.92 15.69
N THR A 662 -51.31 -5.21 14.69
CA THR A 662 -51.49 -6.56 14.09
C THR A 662 -50.45 -6.84 13.00
N ASP A 663 -50.39 -8.07 12.47
CA ASP A 663 -49.46 -8.47 11.40
C ASP A 663 -50.14 -8.42 10.01
N PRO A 664 -49.69 -7.55 9.07
CA PRO A 664 -50.24 -7.38 7.71
C PRO A 664 -50.29 -8.56 6.75
N TYR A 665 -49.96 -9.74 7.24
CA TYR A 665 -49.95 -10.97 6.48
C TYR A 665 -50.49 -12.16 7.30
N ASP A 666 -51.11 -11.91 8.45
CA ASP A 666 -51.70 -12.90 9.34
C ASP A 666 -53.13 -12.47 9.65
N ASP A 667 -54.10 -13.20 9.10
CA ASP A 667 -55.53 -12.88 9.19
C ASP A 667 -56.09 -12.97 10.62
N ASP A 668 -55.36 -13.58 11.55
CA ASP A 668 -55.71 -13.79 12.96
C ASP A 668 -54.43 -13.72 13.82
N THR A 669 -54.04 -12.50 14.21
CA THR A 669 -52.76 -12.22 14.88
C THR A 669 -52.63 -12.95 16.22
N ASP A 670 -53.73 -13.12 16.96
CA ASP A 670 -53.71 -13.74 18.29
C ASP A 670 -54.09 -15.23 18.32
N ASN A 671 -54.50 -15.77 17.18
CA ASN A 671 -54.80 -17.16 16.89
C ASN A 671 -56.00 -17.71 17.69
N ASP A 672 -57.03 -16.90 17.92
CA ASP A 672 -58.24 -17.32 18.63
C ASP A 672 -59.39 -17.76 17.71
N GLY A 673 -59.21 -17.56 16.40
CA GLY A 673 -60.12 -17.98 15.33
C GLY A 673 -61.04 -16.88 14.82
N MET A 674 -60.92 -15.64 15.31
CA MET A 674 -61.55 -14.46 14.75
C MET A 674 -60.54 -13.67 13.90
N GLU A 675 -61.01 -13.07 12.81
CA GLU A 675 -60.15 -12.30 11.91
C GLU A 675 -59.87 -10.89 12.48
N ASP A 676 -58.65 -10.37 12.37
CA ASP A 676 -58.25 -9.09 12.98
C ASP A 676 -59.17 -7.94 12.50
N GLY A 677 -59.45 -7.90 11.19
CA GLY A 677 -60.36 -6.93 10.57
C GLY A 677 -61.78 -7.00 11.13
N TRP A 678 -62.30 -8.20 11.40
CA TRP A 678 -63.61 -8.37 12.03
C TRP A 678 -63.62 -7.84 13.47
N GLU A 679 -62.58 -8.15 14.24
CA GLU A 679 -62.45 -7.66 15.61
C GLU A 679 -62.33 -6.13 15.67
N ILE A 680 -61.58 -5.52 14.74
CA ILE A 680 -61.44 -4.06 14.64
C ILE A 680 -62.80 -3.40 14.38
N ASP A 681 -63.59 -3.93 13.43
CA ASP A 681 -64.92 -3.41 13.08
C ASP A 681 -65.89 -3.43 14.27
N TYR A 682 -65.83 -4.48 15.11
CA TYR A 682 -66.64 -4.63 16.32
C TYR A 682 -65.97 -4.10 17.61
N SER A 683 -64.82 -3.43 17.49
CA SER A 683 -64.07 -2.89 18.64
C SER A 683 -63.67 -3.92 19.70
N LEU A 684 -63.45 -5.16 19.27
CA LEU A 684 -62.74 -6.20 20.01
C LEU A 684 -61.22 -5.96 19.90
N ASN A 685 -60.41 -6.83 20.48
CA ASN A 685 -58.98 -6.60 20.61
C ASN A 685 -58.17 -7.73 19.95
N PRO A 686 -57.65 -7.50 18.72
CA PRO A 686 -57.02 -8.53 17.87
C PRO A 686 -55.63 -9.02 18.34
N LEU A 687 -55.30 -8.75 19.60
CA LEU A 687 -54.02 -9.12 20.22
C LEU A 687 -54.21 -9.98 21.47
N VAL A 688 -55.45 -10.37 21.78
CA VAL A 688 -55.82 -11.11 22.98
C VAL A 688 -56.89 -12.15 22.65
N ASP A 689 -56.49 -13.42 22.68
CA ASP A 689 -57.38 -14.59 22.61
C ASP A 689 -58.59 -14.44 23.56
N ASP A 690 -59.66 -13.95 22.98
CA ASP A 690 -60.93 -13.62 23.61
C ASP A 690 -62.13 -14.19 22.84
N GLY A 691 -61.91 -15.06 21.86
CA GLY A 691 -62.95 -15.81 21.16
C GLY A 691 -63.88 -16.62 22.07
N MET A 692 -63.42 -17.05 23.27
CA MET A 692 -64.28 -17.66 24.31
C MET A 692 -64.94 -16.64 25.26
N GLY A 693 -64.78 -15.36 24.99
CA GLY A 693 -65.45 -14.21 25.60
C GLY A 693 -66.92 -14.13 25.18
N ASP A 694 -67.65 -13.23 25.83
CA ASP A 694 -69.10 -13.02 25.69
C ASP A 694 -69.27 -11.51 25.89
N ALA A 695 -69.01 -10.77 24.81
CA ALA A 695 -68.79 -9.32 24.86
C ALA A 695 -70.07 -8.54 25.21
N ASP A 696 -71.23 -9.02 24.78
CA ASP A 696 -72.54 -8.42 25.01
C ASP A 696 -73.31 -9.03 26.22
N GLY A 697 -72.95 -10.25 26.65
CA GLY A 697 -73.51 -10.95 27.80
C GLY A 697 -74.79 -11.74 27.51
N ASP A 698 -75.09 -12.07 26.25
CA ASP A 698 -76.24 -12.90 25.86
C ASP A 698 -75.97 -14.42 26.12
N GLY A 699 -74.69 -14.76 26.28
CA GLY A 699 -74.18 -16.09 26.57
C GLY A 699 -73.78 -16.93 25.35
N LEU A 700 -73.78 -16.36 24.15
CA LEU A 700 -73.05 -16.81 22.96
C LEU A 700 -71.58 -16.35 23.12
N TYR A 701 -70.65 -17.05 22.48
CA TYR A 701 -69.24 -16.66 22.53
C TYR A 701 -68.90 -15.81 21.31
N ASN A 702 -67.95 -14.88 21.43
CA ASN A 702 -67.47 -14.04 20.32
C ASN A 702 -67.15 -14.87 19.05
N ILE A 703 -66.50 -16.03 19.22
CA ILE A 703 -66.20 -16.93 18.10
C ILE A 703 -67.45 -17.58 17.48
N ASP A 704 -68.47 -17.85 18.28
CA ASP A 704 -69.74 -18.37 17.78
C ASP A 704 -70.50 -17.26 17.03
N GLU A 705 -70.41 -16.00 17.48
CA GLU A 705 -70.98 -14.82 16.80
C GLU A 705 -70.29 -14.57 15.46
N PHE A 706 -68.96 -14.62 15.41
CA PHE A 706 -68.18 -14.56 14.17
C PHE A 706 -68.64 -15.62 13.15
N VAL A 707 -68.78 -16.88 13.58
CA VAL A 707 -69.19 -17.99 12.70
C VAL A 707 -70.64 -17.87 12.21
N ASN A 708 -71.52 -17.26 13.01
CA ASN A 708 -72.92 -17.06 12.65
C ASN A 708 -73.22 -15.65 12.09
N ASN A 709 -72.19 -14.84 11.84
CA ASN A 709 -72.29 -13.48 11.31
C ASN A 709 -73.23 -12.59 12.16
N CYS A 710 -73.13 -12.68 13.49
CA CYS A 710 -73.88 -11.87 14.45
C CYS A 710 -73.05 -10.66 14.91
N ASP A 711 -73.69 -9.63 15.48
CA ASP A 711 -72.98 -8.50 16.09
C ASP A 711 -72.56 -8.88 17.53
N PRO A 712 -71.26 -9.11 17.82
CA PRO A 712 -70.79 -9.54 19.14
C PRO A 712 -70.97 -8.49 20.25
N THR A 713 -71.49 -7.32 19.90
CA THR A 713 -71.75 -6.23 20.84
C THR A 713 -73.25 -5.99 21.05
N ASP A 714 -74.12 -6.75 20.39
CA ASP A 714 -75.58 -6.62 20.48
C ASP A 714 -76.28 -7.96 20.76
N THR A 715 -76.98 -8.03 21.89
CA THR A 715 -77.65 -9.26 22.38
C THR A 715 -78.85 -9.73 21.57
N ASP A 716 -79.18 -9.09 20.45
CA ASP A 716 -80.37 -9.33 19.62
C ASP A 716 -80.10 -8.59 18.29
N THR A 717 -79.29 -9.22 17.43
CA THR A 717 -78.68 -8.62 16.24
C THR A 717 -79.74 -8.01 15.30
N ASP A 718 -80.85 -8.71 15.06
CA ASP A 718 -81.91 -8.28 14.16
C ASP A 718 -83.08 -7.54 14.85
N ASN A 719 -83.09 -7.51 16.18
CA ASN A 719 -84.05 -6.83 17.05
C ASN A 719 -85.49 -7.37 16.93
N ASP A 720 -85.66 -8.68 16.68
CA ASP A 720 -86.96 -9.34 16.58
C ASP A 720 -87.54 -9.77 17.96
N GLY A 721 -86.68 -9.81 18.98
CA GLY A 721 -87.01 -10.14 20.37
C GLY A 721 -86.53 -11.52 20.85
N LEU A 722 -85.89 -12.32 20.01
CA LEU A 722 -84.99 -13.41 20.41
C LEU A 722 -83.56 -12.89 20.48
N ASN A 723 -82.75 -13.44 21.39
CA ASN A 723 -81.32 -13.18 21.31
C ASN A 723 -80.65 -14.19 20.38
N ASP A 724 -79.49 -13.84 19.86
CA ASP A 724 -78.72 -14.63 18.89
C ASP A 724 -78.51 -16.08 19.37
N LYS A 725 -78.22 -16.25 20.68
CA LYS A 725 -78.15 -17.59 21.28
C LYS A 725 -79.47 -18.38 21.21
N GLN A 726 -80.60 -17.73 21.45
CA GLN A 726 -81.93 -18.35 21.34
C GLN A 726 -82.25 -18.69 19.90
N GLU A 727 -81.88 -17.85 18.94
CA GLU A 727 -82.12 -18.08 17.53
C GLU A 727 -81.36 -19.31 17.04
N ILE A 728 -80.08 -19.42 17.35
CA ILE A 728 -79.27 -20.62 17.05
C ILE A 728 -79.88 -21.89 17.68
N LEU A 729 -80.44 -21.78 18.89
CA LEU A 729 -81.11 -22.90 19.56
C LEU A 729 -82.46 -23.28 18.92
N ASN A 730 -83.15 -22.31 18.30
CA ASN A 730 -84.41 -22.52 17.59
C ASN A 730 -84.22 -22.77 16.08
N GLN A 731 -82.98 -22.80 15.57
CA GLN A 731 -82.64 -22.95 14.14
C GLN A 731 -83.04 -21.76 13.25
N CYS A 732 -83.17 -20.58 13.87
CA CYS A 732 -83.39 -19.30 13.22
C CYS A 732 -82.08 -18.68 12.71
N ASP A 733 -82.17 -17.77 11.74
CA ASP A 733 -81.05 -16.92 11.32
C ASP A 733 -81.02 -15.65 12.20
N PRO A 734 -79.97 -15.43 13.03
CA PRO A 734 -79.89 -14.26 13.92
C PRO A 734 -79.88 -12.88 13.24
N ASN A 735 -79.81 -12.86 11.91
CA ASN A 735 -79.82 -11.64 11.11
C ASN A 735 -81.14 -11.44 10.34
N ASP A 736 -82.12 -12.34 10.48
CA ASP A 736 -83.37 -12.30 9.75
C ASP A 736 -84.59 -12.38 10.66
N THR A 737 -85.30 -11.26 10.78
CA THR A 737 -86.46 -11.10 11.67
C THR A 737 -87.65 -12.00 11.36
N ASP A 738 -87.59 -12.85 10.35
CA ASP A 738 -88.66 -13.71 9.80
C ASP A 738 -88.00 -14.83 8.97
N THR A 739 -87.37 -15.80 9.63
CA THR A 739 -86.48 -16.81 9.02
C THR A 739 -87.17 -17.59 7.90
N ASP A 740 -88.41 -18.01 8.11
CA ASP A 740 -89.18 -18.82 7.16
C ASP A 740 -90.00 -17.99 6.15
N ASN A 741 -90.03 -16.66 6.32
CA ASN A 741 -90.72 -15.69 5.49
C ASN A 741 -92.26 -15.88 5.43
N ASP A 742 -92.87 -16.42 6.48
CA ASP A 742 -94.32 -16.54 6.63
C ASP A 742 -95.00 -15.19 6.99
N GLY A 743 -94.20 -14.25 7.51
CA GLY A 743 -94.61 -12.90 7.88
C GLY A 743 -94.80 -12.68 9.38
N TRP A 744 -94.59 -13.67 10.23
CA TRP A 744 -94.35 -13.46 11.66
C TRP A 744 -92.86 -13.33 11.94
N THR A 745 -92.53 -12.81 13.12
CA THR A 745 -91.13 -12.76 13.52
C THR A 745 -90.84 -13.96 14.39
N ASP A 746 -89.63 -14.50 14.31
CA ASP A 746 -89.21 -15.69 15.03
C ASP A 746 -89.50 -15.54 16.54
N GLY A 747 -89.22 -14.37 17.12
CA GLY A 747 -89.54 -14.04 18.50
C GLY A 747 -91.03 -13.94 18.80
N PHE A 748 -91.86 -13.52 17.85
CA PHE A 748 -93.31 -13.63 18.00
C PHE A 748 -93.73 -15.11 18.06
N GLU A 749 -93.10 -15.94 17.24
CA GLU A 749 -93.48 -17.34 17.13
C GLU A 749 -93.11 -18.13 18.37
N VAL A 750 -91.86 -18.01 18.82
CA VAL A 750 -91.37 -18.69 20.02
C VAL A 750 -92.12 -18.23 21.27
N TYR A 751 -92.35 -16.92 21.44
CA TYR A 751 -92.93 -16.39 22.69
C TYR A 751 -94.45 -16.24 22.69
N THR A 752 -95.12 -16.20 21.53
CA THR A 752 -96.55 -15.87 21.42
C THR A 752 -97.41 -16.97 20.80
N SER A 753 -97.12 -17.44 19.58
CA SER A 753 -97.93 -18.48 18.88
C SER A 753 -97.53 -19.90 19.28
N GLY A 754 -96.25 -20.11 19.57
CA GLY A 754 -95.61 -21.39 19.77
C GLY A 754 -95.61 -22.27 18.51
N THR A 755 -95.52 -21.65 17.33
CA THR A 755 -95.22 -22.27 16.02
C THR A 755 -93.71 -22.47 15.86
N GLU A 756 -93.28 -23.19 14.83
CA GLU A 756 -91.86 -23.43 14.51
C GLU A 756 -91.33 -22.27 13.65
N PRO A 757 -90.43 -21.41 14.16
CA PRO A 757 -90.01 -20.18 13.45
C PRO A 757 -89.16 -20.41 12.18
N ASP A 758 -88.69 -21.64 11.96
CA ASP A 758 -87.97 -22.06 10.77
C ASP A 758 -88.87 -22.82 9.77
N ASP A 759 -90.18 -22.92 10.02
CA ASP A 759 -91.16 -23.64 9.19
C ASP A 759 -92.45 -22.84 9.01
N ALA A 760 -92.59 -22.25 7.81
CA ALA A 760 -93.71 -21.40 7.46
C ALA A 760 -95.10 -22.07 7.57
N ASP A 761 -95.17 -23.40 7.64
CA ASP A 761 -96.38 -24.21 7.74
C ASP A 761 -96.17 -25.31 8.81
N THR A 762 -96.29 -24.92 10.08
CA THR A 762 -95.86 -25.73 11.24
C THR A 762 -96.50 -27.12 11.27
N ASP A 763 -97.74 -27.27 10.82
CA ASP A 763 -98.44 -28.56 10.80
C ASP A 763 -98.49 -29.26 9.44
N ASN A 764 -97.91 -28.62 8.41
CA ASN A 764 -97.76 -29.13 7.05
C ASN A 764 -99.10 -29.42 6.37
N ASP A 765 -100.12 -28.59 6.63
CA ASP A 765 -101.44 -28.73 6.03
C ASP A 765 -101.59 -28.05 4.64
N GLY A 766 -100.63 -27.18 4.30
CA GLY A 766 -100.59 -26.41 3.07
C GLY A 766 -100.94 -24.91 3.23
N LEU A 767 -101.16 -24.42 4.44
CA LEU A 767 -101.36 -23.00 4.77
C LEU A 767 -100.24 -22.49 5.66
N THR A 768 -99.77 -21.27 5.41
CA THR A 768 -98.78 -20.71 6.32
C THR A 768 -99.41 -20.28 7.64
N ASP A 769 -98.67 -20.35 8.74
CA ASP A 769 -99.15 -20.11 10.09
C ASP A 769 -99.89 -18.77 10.22
N LYS A 770 -99.32 -17.70 9.64
CA LYS A 770 -99.96 -16.38 9.61
C LYS A 770 -101.22 -16.34 8.75
N ILE A 771 -101.27 -17.03 7.62
CA ILE A 771 -102.46 -17.09 6.76
C ILE A 771 -103.57 -17.81 7.51
N GLU A 772 -103.23 -18.93 8.13
CA GLU A 772 -104.16 -19.79 8.84
C GLU A 772 -104.70 -19.11 10.12
N TYR A 773 -103.84 -18.44 10.89
CA TYR A 773 -104.26 -17.60 12.02
C TYR A 773 -105.28 -16.55 11.60
N ASN A 774 -105.02 -15.87 10.48
CA ASN A 774 -105.95 -14.86 9.95
C ASN A 774 -107.28 -15.48 9.53
N TYR A 775 -107.27 -16.68 8.98
CA TYR A 775 -108.50 -17.43 8.69
C TYR A 775 -109.28 -17.73 9.98
N TRP A 776 -108.63 -18.28 11.00
CA TRP A 776 -109.30 -18.61 12.26
C TRP A 776 -109.86 -17.40 13.01
N VAL A 777 -109.09 -16.33 13.11
CA VAL A 777 -109.49 -15.13 13.86
C VAL A 777 -110.49 -14.29 13.07
N ASN A 778 -110.18 -13.96 11.81
CA ASN A 778 -110.95 -12.98 11.05
C ASN A 778 -112.16 -13.60 10.35
N THR A 779 -112.04 -14.82 9.84
CA THR A 779 -113.11 -15.50 9.09
C THR A 779 -113.99 -16.33 10.04
N ARG A 780 -113.38 -17.11 10.93
CA ARG A 780 -114.11 -18.01 11.86
C ARG A 780 -114.39 -17.42 13.24
N GLY A 781 -113.85 -16.25 13.56
CA GLY A 781 -114.13 -15.54 14.82
C GLY A 781 -113.58 -16.21 16.08
N ARG A 782 -112.50 -17.00 15.94
CA ARG A 782 -111.81 -17.66 17.05
C ARG A 782 -111.03 -16.65 17.88
N THR A 783 -110.85 -16.96 19.16
CA THR A 783 -109.92 -16.18 20.01
C THR A 783 -108.49 -16.53 19.62
N SER A 784 -107.52 -15.63 19.82
CA SER A 784 -106.11 -15.89 19.45
C SER A 784 -105.57 -17.17 20.09
N SER A 785 -105.90 -17.48 21.34
CA SER A 785 -105.50 -18.73 22.00
C SER A 785 -106.09 -20.00 21.37
N GLN A 786 -107.22 -19.89 20.68
CA GLN A 786 -107.78 -21.01 19.92
C GLN A 786 -107.14 -21.11 18.55
N ALA A 787 -106.93 -19.98 17.87
CA ALA A 787 -106.23 -19.95 16.59
C ALA A 787 -104.82 -20.56 16.70
N TYR A 788 -104.01 -20.13 17.68
CA TYR A 788 -102.67 -20.72 17.91
C TYR A 788 -102.66 -22.21 18.25
N ALA A 789 -103.79 -22.79 18.64
CA ALA A 789 -103.89 -24.23 18.87
C ALA A 789 -104.30 -24.99 17.61
N TYR A 790 -105.01 -24.33 16.68
CA TYR A 790 -105.46 -24.91 15.42
C TYR A 790 -104.35 -24.87 14.37
N ILE A 791 -103.53 -23.81 14.32
CA ILE A 791 -102.40 -23.69 13.39
C ILE A 791 -101.23 -24.68 13.62
N LYS A 792 -101.44 -25.69 14.46
CA LYS A 792 -100.46 -26.71 14.83
C LYS A 792 -101.09 -28.10 14.79
N ASP A 793 -102.25 -28.20 14.16
CA ASP A 793 -103.11 -29.36 14.15
C ASP A 793 -103.73 -29.45 12.76
N ALA A 794 -103.02 -30.12 11.85
CA ALA A 794 -103.36 -30.18 10.44
C ALA A 794 -104.77 -30.73 10.11
N ASP A 795 -105.48 -31.34 11.07
CA ASP A 795 -106.81 -31.93 10.87
C ASP A 795 -107.63 -31.72 12.15
N VAL A 796 -108.24 -30.54 12.27
CA VAL A 796 -108.86 -30.06 13.52
C VAL A 796 -110.10 -30.87 13.89
N ASP A 797 -110.85 -31.40 12.93
CA ASP A 797 -112.06 -32.20 13.17
C ASP A 797 -111.85 -33.72 13.09
N ASN A 798 -110.64 -34.15 12.71
CA ASN A 798 -110.13 -35.52 12.72
C ASN A 798 -110.86 -36.44 11.73
N ASP A 799 -111.13 -35.95 10.53
CA ASP A 799 -111.85 -36.66 9.48
C ASP A 799 -110.93 -37.28 8.40
N ASN A 800 -109.63 -37.01 8.47
CA ASN A 800 -108.53 -37.36 7.56
C ASN A 800 -108.44 -36.53 6.27
N LEU A 801 -109.15 -35.42 6.15
CA LEU A 801 -108.86 -34.31 5.25
C LEU A 801 -108.20 -33.21 6.08
N ASN A 802 -107.07 -32.68 5.61
CA ASN A 802 -106.40 -31.62 6.36
C ASN A 802 -107.05 -30.26 6.09
N ASP A 803 -106.97 -29.34 7.05
CA ASP A 803 -107.67 -28.06 7.03
C ASP A 803 -107.35 -27.26 5.75
N GLY A 804 -106.09 -27.25 5.30
CA GLY A 804 -105.66 -26.69 4.02
C GLY A 804 -106.30 -27.32 2.77
N ALA A 805 -106.45 -28.65 2.72
CA ALA A 805 -107.16 -29.31 1.62
C ALA A 805 -108.66 -29.06 1.68
N GLU A 806 -109.24 -28.99 2.87
CA GLU A 806 -110.66 -28.66 3.05
C GLU A 806 -110.98 -27.27 2.50
N LEU A 807 -110.14 -26.27 2.76
CA LEU A 807 -110.29 -24.94 2.13
C LEU A 807 -110.19 -24.98 0.60
N THR A 808 -109.41 -25.93 0.07
CA THR A 808 -109.22 -26.10 -1.38
C THR A 808 -110.43 -26.77 -2.03
N VAL A 809 -110.99 -27.80 -1.39
CA VAL A 809 -112.15 -28.56 -1.89
C VAL A 809 -113.46 -27.82 -1.60
N GLY A 810 -113.50 -26.99 -0.56
CA GLY A 810 -114.65 -26.17 -0.18
C GLY A 810 -115.47 -26.72 0.98
N THR A 811 -114.91 -27.68 1.73
CA THR A 811 -115.48 -28.25 2.96
C THR A 811 -115.17 -27.37 4.18
N ASP A 812 -115.76 -27.67 5.34
CA ASP A 812 -115.60 -26.90 6.58
C ASP A 812 -114.65 -27.60 7.56
N PRO A 813 -113.45 -27.01 7.86
CA PRO A 813 -112.46 -27.56 8.82
C PRO A 813 -112.85 -27.75 10.28
N LEU A 814 -114.14 -27.73 10.58
CA LEU A 814 -114.70 -27.95 11.91
C LEU A 814 -115.91 -28.87 11.86
N ASP A 815 -116.25 -29.39 10.69
CA ASP A 815 -117.42 -30.19 10.40
C ASP A 815 -117.02 -31.36 9.50
N ASN A 816 -116.83 -32.50 10.15
CA ASN A 816 -116.28 -33.71 9.56
C ASN A 816 -117.21 -34.43 8.56
N ASP A 817 -118.25 -33.76 8.06
CA ASP A 817 -119.34 -34.21 7.17
C ASP A 817 -120.08 -32.95 6.66
N SER A 818 -119.46 -32.25 5.70
CA SER A 818 -119.83 -30.89 5.27
C SER A 818 -121.21 -30.81 4.61
N ASP A 819 -121.63 -31.84 3.87
CA ASP A 819 -122.92 -31.89 3.20
C ASP A 819 -124.01 -32.62 4.02
N ASN A 820 -123.62 -33.24 5.14
CA ASN A 820 -124.46 -33.97 6.10
C ASN A 820 -125.13 -35.21 5.50
N ASP A 821 -124.46 -35.90 4.59
CA ASP A 821 -124.95 -37.12 3.95
C ASP A 821 -124.62 -38.40 4.75
N GLY A 822 -123.68 -38.30 5.69
CA GLY A 822 -123.24 -39.37 6.59
C GLY A 822 -121.90 -40.02 6.24
N LEU A 823 -121.19 -39.53 5.21
CA LEU A 823 -119.77 -39.78 4.98
C LEU A 823 -118.93 -38.66 5.61
N TYR A 824 -117.64 -38.92 5.80
CA TYR A 824 -116.71 -37.87 6.23
C TYR A 824 -116.01 -37.31 5.01
N ASP A 825 -115.76 -36.01 4.96
CA ASP A 825 -115.19 -35.32 3.80
C ASP A 825 -113.87 -35.97 3.35
N GLY A 826 -112.99 -36.31 4.30
CA GLY A 826 -111.76 -37.05 4.02
C GLY A 826 -111.98 -38.46 3.46
N SER A 827 -113.06 -39.14 3.87
CA SER A 827 -113.40 -40.47 3.34
C SER A 827 -113.95 -40.41 1.92
N GLU A 828 -114.72 -39.38 1.61
CA GLU A 828 -115.26 -39.12 0.29
C GLU A 828 -114.16 -38.89 -0.73
N GLY A 829 -113.21 -38.00 -0.44
CA GLY A 829 -112.06 -37.74 -1.30
C GLY A 829 -111.07 -38.91 -1.41
N LEU A 830 -110.86 -39.68 -0.33
CA LEU A 830 -109.82 -40.74 -0.31
C LEU A 830 -110.31 -42.12 -0.78
N TYR A 831 -111.57 -42.47 -0.52
CA TYR A 831 -112.07 -43.83 -0.70
C TYR A 831 -113.22 -43.95 -1.69
N TYR A 832 -114.09 -42.96 -1.76
CA TYR A 832 -115.33 -43.06 -2.53
C TYR A 832 -115.33 -42.25 -3.83
N ASP A 833 -114.40 -41.29 -3.98
CA ASP A 833 -114.27 -40.39 -5.15
C ASP A 833 -115.55 -39.55 -5.37
N THR A 834 -116.26 -39.20 -4.28
CA THR A 834 -117.47 -38.35 -4.26
C THR A 834 -117.09 -36.89 -3.96
N ASP A 835 -117.99 -35.94 -4.27
CA ASP A 835 -117.81 -34.52 -3.97
C ASP A 835 -118.30 -34.24 -2.54
N PRO A 836 -117.42 -33.98 -1.57
CA PRO A 836 -117.81 -33.82 -0.16
C PRO A 836 -118.62 -32.54 0.14
N THR A 837 -118.93 -31.76 -0.90
CA THR A 837 -119.82 -30.60 -0.79
C THR A 837 -121.19 -30.83 -1.45
N ASP A 838 -121.40 -31.99 -2.06
CA ASP A 838 -122.61 -32.35 -2.79
C ASP A 838 -123.23 -33.64 -2.25
N TYR A 839 -124.33 -33.47 -1.52
CA TYR A 839 -125.16 -34.52 -0.91
C TYR A 839 -125.60 -35.67 -1.85
N ASP A 840 -125.39 -35.58 -3.16
CA ASP A 840 -125.79 -36.56 -4.19
C ASP A 840 -124.90 -36.34 -5.44
N SER A 841 -123.69 -36.91 -5.43
CA SER A 841 -122.63 -36.61 -6.40
C SER A 841 -123.02 -36.91 -7.85
N ASP A 842 -123.79 -37.98 -8.08
CA ASP A 842 -124.21 -38.40 -9.42
C ASP A 842 -125.60 -37.86 -9.86
N ASN A 843 -126.28 -37.18 -8.93
CA ASN A 843 -127.56 -36.49 -9.09
C ASN A 843 -128.72 -37.45 -9.48
N ASP A 844 -128.73 -38.67 -8.96
CA ASP A 844 -129.78 -39.66 -9.23
C ASP A 844 -130.94 -39.66 -8.19
N GLY A 845 -130.75 -38.98 -7.07
CA GLY A 845 -131.73 -38.74 -6.01
C GLY A 845 -131.55 -39.57 -4.74
N TYR A 846 -130.48 -40.34 -4.62
CA TYR A 846 -129.98 -40.94 -3.36
C TYR A 846 -128.72 -40.19 -2.91
N ASN A 847 -128.43 -40.19 -1.61
CA ASN A 847 -127.22 -39.53 -1.12
C ASN A 847 -126.06 -40.52 -1.02
N ASP A 848 -124.83 -40.04 -1.18
CA ASP A 848 -123.65 -40.88 -1.34
C ASP A 848 -123.46 -41.80 -0.12
N GLY A 849 -123.71 -41.31 1.09
CA GLY A 849 -123.71 -42.07 2.34
C GLY A 849 -124.73 -43.21 2.42
N GLU A 850 -125.95 -43.04 1.90
CA GLU A 850 -126.98 -44.08 1.80
C GLU A 850 -126.58 -45.15 0.78
N GLU A 851 -125.93 -44.74 -0.31
CA GLU A 851 -125.45 -45.64 -1.37
C GLU A 851 -124.27 -46.48 -0.90
N VAL A 852 -123.27 -45.85 -0.28
CA VAL A 852 -122.13 -46.54 0.37
C VAL A 852 -122.62 -47.51 1.45
N ALA A 853 -123.59 -47.10 2.29
CA ALA A 853 -124.17 -47.97 3.30
C ALA A 853 -124.98 -49.14 2.71
N ALA A 854 -125.58 -48.97 1.52
CA ALA A 854 -126.26 -50.01 0.77
C ALA A 854 -125.31 -50.89 -0.06
N GLY A 855 -124.05 -50.47 -0.24
CA GLY A 855 -123.02 -51.13 -1.02
C GLY A 855 -123.17 -50.94 -2.53
N THR A 856 -123.75 -49.81 -2.95
CA THR A 856 -123.85 -49.36 -4.35
C THR A 856 -122.82 -48.26 -4.64
N ASP A 857 -122.54 -47.96 -5.91
CA ASP A 857 -121.52 -47.01 -6.33
C ASP A 857 -122.08 -45.57 -6.40
N PRO A 858 -121.68 -44.65 -5.48
CA PRO A 858 -122.24 -43.29 -5.38
C PRO A 858 -121.88 -42.36 -6.56
N ASN A 859 -121.10 -42.86 -7.53
CA ASN A 859 -120.69 -42.12 -8.72
C ASN A 859 -121.32 -42.65 -10.03
N ASP A 860 -122.19 -43.67 -9.96
CA ASP A 860 -122.91 -44.21 -11.13
C ASP A 860 -124.43 -44.01 -10.97
N PRO A 861 -125.05 -43.08 -11.74
CA PRO A 861 -126.47 -42.72 -11.59
C PRO A 861 -127.45 -43.82 -12.05
N ASN A 862 -126.94 -45.05 -12.26
CA ASN A 862 -127.70 -46.25 -12.52
C ASN A 862 -127.52 -47.33 -11.44
N ASP A 863 -126.57 -47.20 -10.53
CA ASP A 863 -126.29 -48.14 -9.44
C ASP A 863 -126.68 -47.55 -8.09
N HIS A 864 -127.99 -47.52 -7.83
CA HIS A 864 -128.54 -46.91 -6.62
C HIS A 864 -129.32 -47.89 -5.72
N PRO A 865 -129.65 -47.51 -4.46
CA PRO A 865 -130.43 -48.32 -3.53
C PRO A 865 -131.79 -48.77 -4.11
N GLY A 866 -131.81 -49.99 -4.65
CA GLY A 866 -132.99 -50.61 -5.26
C GLY A 866 -132.95 -50.82 -6.79
N SER A 867 -131.90 -50.37 -7.48
CA SER A 867 -131.66 -50.58 -8.92
C SER A 867 -131.38 -52.07 -9.28
N GLY A 868 -130.85 -52.84 -8.33
CA GLY A 868 -130.39 -54.23 -8.49
C GLY A 868 -131.39 -55.33 -8.14
N GLY A 869 -132.60 -55.29 -8.71
CA GLY A 869 -133.54 -56.42 -8.72
C GLY A 869 -133.12 -57.57 -9.64
N GLY A 870 -132.09 -58.34 -9.28
CA GLY A 870 -131.90 -59.75 -9.67
C GLY A 870 -130.92 -60.05 -10.79
N GLY A 871 -129.79 -60.70 -10.45
CA GLY A 871 -128.80 -61.08 -11.47
C GLY A 871 -127.67 -62.07 -11.17
N GLY A 872 -127.47 -62.60 -9.95
CA GLY A 872 -126.76 -63.88 -9.73
C GLY A 872 -125.21 -63.94 -9.77
N PHE A 873 -124.63 -64.24 -8.59
CA PHE A 873 -123.50 -65.13 -8.28
C PHE A 873 -122.21 -65.14 -9.14
N GLY A 874 -121.07 -64.89 -8.46
CA GLY A 874 -120.05 -65.94 -8.33
C GLY A 874 -118.58 -65.51 -8.19
N TRP A 875 -118.13 -65.37 -6.93
CA TRP A 875 -116.79 -65.54 -6.34
C TRP A 875 -115.63 -64.60 -6.72
#